data_AF-A0A1M7RWA6-F1
#
_entry.id   AF-A0A1M7RWA6-F1
#
_cell.length_a   1.000
_cell.length_b   1.000
_cell.length_c   1.000
_cell.angle_alpha   90.00
_cell.angle_beta   90.00
_cell.angle_gamma   90.00
#
_symmetry.space_group_name_H-M   'P 1'
#
loop_
_entity.id
_entity.type
_entity.pdbx_description
1 polymer ?
#
loop_
_entity_poly.entity_id
_entity_poly.type
_entity_poly.pdbx_seq_one_letter_code
_entity_poly.pdbx_strand_id
1 'polypeptide(L)'
;MSLLKNLLSGISSIFSGSPYRIIISTENKKFLINVYKGSKAIPFAQLLNKYPELSQLSAWVNYEKDRTVIPLGNLAYIKKELPRLTSGEQKNKLELSIAQEIQRLQPAKMPAEFEVYFSWSDSEKALTQKSRGEYWGEGSYVSESGYWSLPGFTENDDPWLKKNKIQGKEIFEFISHVFPEWKKRGLPVKCEIVLNPEPAFTMKINQIGKDTLTGEILWRINPQRIIEIPDLKGYILADSFLYEGLSPATFSSNIPFQSGEFTLKDEEIAIFQQEILPKIRKWTKGNLEELSKRHRVVENGGELILSVARGEINGIGYGEAVPYFVGGNERIKAEDLSKEIQPSRKYLRLNSGWYPVARLKQLGIGPMGRLTDGTALSNYLKLSATEVLRRGSERFDGPWQRLEFPELKLPVNDTPAKIVAKHLEFLIQWGIPGGFIGTFADYEVILLEMLTNLLQGSPQIRVLIVGKKALFSDMTEQWQAIVSAKYEGNKKDPELKNNAAGLYMATPNALENHPPLSRAKWDLLMILEADALIKSSTSKLYNNLVSCKARLVLGLFTGTEFFSHQQSFEALSSIFGIQDRATVWKYGVRNPYEEKIALPPAYRLRKRFETGKKTPEGLAEFTLRNDLPNTAIPIPPRTENTIQVSSVKGNLEFALSIETSSLNSYGGYYNGGSFLQEAKKLVEYVEHRAKFIPFMSYWPTYSSMSMEQQKWYFYWRGQVRKGSYPDTDLSYIFVHVYELINNVGVQNPQDGYQQLFNLWINYREHYPKLDHYLVDWLTDYVAMFGCNVDLLQVYQHLDHKNADLDYLNIILTGYKKSGIGRLSLELINQIADYSIFRSKFYNESGQTLLVEYIPKTIEKVNAFLLEKHHGGILDLFQPSQREKIQREPFRSAVYCYRVSQQITLETVPYIKHKPLREFLTAVIKHTENKLREAKGYNGRLRGYVLEPEIKIWIDDFLASEIEGLEPATKPSLKIELDTSKVFQLIEDSDKVRDMLIIPGDEAQVEEEIEDQPVIGKNIAGSMERPQGAPLHLLTDLEPVQQLLKELDSRQLELLKVLAESLWELGDQKLSGLFPDLLIDSVVDDINEVSLQYLGDLLIAVEGSQKIVADDFRDELEYLLPRLGKAKSLESEPPCQALDLPEEWETFRTNISIFQHQALAAFSQEADLIARINKIAEECLMMPEMLIDSINEVALENIGDIIINVESFPPAINEEYQEWIKKITA
;
A
#
# COMPACT_ATOMS: atom_id res chain seq x y z
N MET A 1 42.49 -6.45 83.43
CA MET A 1 43.77 -5.95 84.00
C MET A 1 44.38 -6.88 85.06
N SER A 2 44.24 -8.22 84.93
CA SER A 2 45.06 -9.20 85.67
C SER A 2 45.54 -10.39 84.82
N LEU A 3 45.36 -10.34 83.50
CA LEU A 3 45.88 -11.34 82.55
C LEU A 3 47.17 -10.91 81.84
N LEU A 4 47.66 -9.69 82.13
CA LEU A 4 48.83 -9.09 81.47
C LEU A 4 50.17 -9.42 82.16
N LYS A 5 50.15 -10.19 83.26
CA LYS A 5 51.36 -10.60 84.00
C LYS A 5 51.71 -12.09 83.90
N ASN A 6 50.84 -12.93 83.35
CA ASN A 6 51.10 -14.37 83.16
C ASN A 6 51.40 -14.79 81.70
N LEU A 7 51.47 -13.85 80.76
CA LEU A 7 51.84 -14.13 79.35
C LEU A 7 53.32 -13.88 79.03
N LEU A 8 54.09 -13.36 79.99
CA LEU A 8 55.48 -12.91 79.79
C LEU A 8 56.55 -13.97 80.14
N SER A 9 56.17 -15.21 80.41
CA SER A 9 57.11 -16.33 80.59
C SER A 9 56.94 -17.47 79.57
N GLY A 10 56.12 -17.29 78.52
CA GLY A 10 55.75 -18.36 77.57
C GLY A 10 55.94 -18.08 76.08
N ILE A 11 56.47 -16.92 75.64
CA ILE A 11 56.66 -16.62 74.20
C ILE A 11 58.09 -16.12 73.91
N SER A 12 59.09 -16.76 74.53
CA SER A 12 60.47 -16.78 74.03
C SER A 12 60.69 -17.92 73.01
N SER A 13 59.63 -18.56 72.51
CA SER A 13 59.67 -19.70 71.57
C SER A 13 58.86 -19.55 70.27
N ILE A 14 58.32 -18.38 69.92
CA ILE A 14 57.59 -18.16 68.63
C ILE A 14 58.41 -17.34 67.60
N PHE A 15 59.57 -16.80 67.96
CA PHE A 15 60.51 -16.22 66.99
C PHE A 15 61.54 -17.26 66.51
N SER A 16 61.08 -18.28 65.75
CA SER A 16 61.94 -19.07 64.87
C SER A 16 61.60 -18.73 63.42
N GLY A 17 62.62 -18.40 62.63
CA GLY A 17 62.45 -17.81 61.30
C GLY A 17 61.83 -18.79 60.29
N SER A 18 60.68 -18.44 59.72
CA SER A 18 60.13 -19.19 58.58
C SER A 18 61.14 -19.20 57.42
N PRO A 19 61.41 -20.38 56.82
CA PRO A 19 62.36 -20.48 55.73
C PRO A 19 61.83 -19.75 54.48
N TYR A 20 62.76 -19.23 53.68
CA TYR A 20 62.47 -18.71 52.35
C TYR A 20 62.39 -19.89 51.37
N ARG A 21 61.35 -19.94 50.54
CA ARG A 21 61.21 -20.99 49.52
C ARG A 21 61.35 -20.40 48.13
N ILE A 22 62.30 -20.89 47.34
CA ILE A 22 62.42 -20.57 45.91
C ILE A 22 61.80 -21.70 45.12
N ILE A 23 60.85 -21.38 44.25
CA ILE A 23 60.19 -22.31 43.34
C ILE A 23 60.49 -21.89 41.92
N ILE A 24 61.10 -22.77 41.14
CA ILE A 24 61.24 -22.60 39.69
C ILE A 24 60.13 -23.39 39.02
N SER A 25 59.29 -22.69 38.27
CA SER A 25 58.09 -23.22 37.62
C SER A 25 57.96 -22.72 36.19
N THR A 26 57.18 -23.42 35.38
CA THR A 26 56.85 -23.05 34.00
C THR A 26 55.42 -22.53 33.93
N GLU A 27 55.24 -21.28 33.55
CA GLU A 27 53.93 -20.69 33.24
C GLU A 27 54.01 -19.99 31.88
N ASN A 28 52.99 -20.16 31.03
CA ASN A 28 52.89 -19.51 29.72
C ASN A 28 54.17 -19.63 28.85
N LYS A 29 54.78 -20.83 28.81
CA LYS A 29 56.02 -21.11 28.06
C LYS A 29 57.23 -20.25 28.49
N LYS A 30 57.21 -19.71 29.71
CA LYS A 30 58.34 -19.01 30.34
C LYS A 30 58.75 -19.73 31.62
N PHE A 31 60.04 -19.68 31.93
CA PHE A 31 60.57 -20.17 33.21
C PHE A 31 60.53 -19.02 34.23
N LEU A 32 59.85 -19.23 35.37
CA LEU A 32 59.69 -18.21 36.41
C LEU A 32 60.37 -18.63 37.71
N ILE A 33 60.97 -17.65 38.39
CA ILE A 33 61.45 -17.79 39.77
C ILE A 33 60.43 -17.13 40.69
N ASN A 34 59.74 -17.95 41.48
CA ASN A 34 58.81 -17.49 42.51
C ASN A 34 59.45 -17.67 43.89
N VAL A 35 59.41 -16.63 44.72
CA VAL A 35 59.98 -16.68 46.08
C VAL A 35 58.89 -16.48 47.12
N TYR A 36 58.90 -17.30 48.16
CA TYR A 36 57.97 -17.24 49.28
C TYR A 36 58.73 -17.13 50.61
N LYS A 37 58.14 -16.47 51.60
CA LYS A 37 58.58 -16.50 53.00
C LYS A 37 57.40 -17.02 53.83
N GLY A 38 57.47 -18.26 54.29
CA GLY A 38 56.27 -18.98 54.75
C GLY A 38 55.25 -19.10 53.60
N SER A 39 54.02 -18.63 53.80
CA SER A 39 52.95 -18.63 52.79
C SER A 39 52.89 -17.37 51.91
N LYS A 40 53.69 -16.33 52.19
CA LYS A 40 53.62 -15.03 51.49
C LYS A 40 54.63 -14.96 50.34
N ALA A 41 54.17 -14.67 49.12
CA ALA A 41 55.03 -14.39 47.97
C ALA A 41 55.78 -13.06 48.16
N ILE A 42 57.06 -13.03 47.80
CA ILE A 42 57.92 -11.84 47.85
C ILE A 42 58.71 -11.69 46.54
N PRO A 43 59.05 -10.46 46.12
CA PRO A 43 59.89 -10.25 44.94
C PRO A 43 61.29 -10.85 45.08
N PHE A 44 61.84 -11.42 44.01
CA PHE A 44 63.19 -12.01 44.00
C PHE A 44 64.26 -11.00 44.43
N ALA A 45 64.13 -9.73 44.06
CA ALA A 45 65.03 -8.66 44.49
C ALA A 45 65.12 -8.51 46.03
N GLN A 46 64.03 -8.75 46.76
CA GLN A 46 64.04 -8.71 48.23
C GLN A 46 64.82 -9.88 48.84
N LEU A 47 64.85 -11.02 48.15
CA LEU A 47 65.69 -12.15 48.54
C LEU A 47 67.17 -11.84 48.34
N LEU A 48 67.53 -11.24 47.20
CA LEU A 48 68.90 -10.84 46.88
C LEU A 48 69.49 -9.85 47.89
N ASN A 49 68.69 -8.90 48.37
CA ASN A 49 69.12 -7.95 49.41
C ASN A 49 69.46 -8.64 50.75
N LYS A 50 68.80 -9.76 51.05
CA LYS A 50 69.01 -10.50 52.29
C LYS A 50 70.13 -11.53 52.18
N TYR A 51 70.34 -12.07 50.99
CA TYR A 51 71.36 -13.07 50.68
C TYR A 51 72.25 -12.53 49.55
N PRO A 52 73.27 -11.71 49.86
CA PRO A 52 74.13 -11.08 48.86
C PRO A 52 74.85 -12.09 47.96
N GLU A 53 75.07 -13.31 48.42
CA GLU A 53 75.68 -14.41 47.65
C GLU A 53 74.84 -14.82 46.44
N LEU A 54 73.52 -14.62 46.50
CA LEU A 54 72.60 -14.87 45.38
C LEU A 54 72.59 -13.72 44.35
N SER A 55 73.21 -12.58 44.64
CA SER A 55 73.22 -11.40 43.75
C SER A 55 73.79 -11.69 42.36
N GLN A 56 74.70 -12.66 42.24
CA GLN A 56 75.25 -13.12 40.96
C GLN A 56 74.17 -13.65 40.00
N LEU A 57 73.07 -14.19 40.54
CA LEU A 57 71.95 -14.70 39.75
C LEU A 57 71.14 -13.58 39.07
N SER A 58 71.24 -12.33 39.53
CA SER A 58 70.53 -11.19 38.90
C SER A 58 70.97 -10.94 37.46
N ALA A 59 72.21 -11.29 37.10
CA ALA A 59 72.73 -11.13 35.73
C ALA A 59 72.14 -12.13 34.73
N TRP A 60 71.47 -13.18 35.22
CA TRP A 60 70.97 -14.28 34.40
C TRP A 60 69.44 -14.36 34.35
N VAL A 61 68.74 -13.37 34.90
CA VAL A 61 67.28 -13.35 35.00
C VAL A 61 66.75 -11.97 34.62
N ASN A 62 65.62 -11.93 33.91
CA ASN A 62 64.97 -10.69 33.49
C ASN A 62 63.80 -10.35 34.43
N TYR A 63 63.58 -9.05 34.67
CA TYR A 63 62.46 -8.55 35.47
C TYR A 63 61.35 -8.02 34.56
N GLU A 64 60.23 -8.72 34.48
CA GLU A 64 59.05 -8.33 33.69
C GLU A 64 57.84 -8.16 34.62
N LYS A 65 57.27 -6.95 34.71
CA LYS A 65 55.97 -6.64 35.37
C LYS A 65 55.73 -7.46 36.66
N ASP A 66 56.62 -7.29 37.65
CA ASP A 66 56.62 -7.96 38.97
C ASP A 66 56.96 -9.46 39.00
N ARG A 67 57.39 -10.04 37.88
CA ARG A 67 57.86 -11.43 37.78
C ARG A 67 59.32 -11.50 37.37
N THR A 68 59.97 -12.58 37.80
CA THR A 68 61.39 -12.83 37.56
C THR A 68 61.51 -14.02 36.60
N VAL A 69 61.82 -13.72 35.34
CA VAL A 69 61.79 -14.63 34.19
C VAL A 69 63.19 -15.08 33.84
N ILE A 70 63.42 -16.40 33.78
CA ILE A 70 64.70 -16.98 33.35
C ILE A 70 64.70 -17.10 31.82
N PRO A 71 65.63 -16.41 31.11
CA PRO A 71 65.87 -16.66 29.69
C PRO A 71 66.33 -18.11 29.49
N LEU A 72 65.86 -18.75 28.42
CA LEU A 72 66.15 -20.16 28.10
C LEU A 72 67.66 -20.47 28.09
N GLY A 73 68.48 -19.57 27.53
CA GLY A 73 69.94 -19.70 27.50
C GLY A 73 70.61 -19.76 28.88
N ASN A 74 69.99 -19.14 29.89
CA ASN A 74 70.51 -19.06 31.24
C ASN A 74 69.99 -20.17 32.17
N LEU A 75 69.03 -20.98 31.70
CA LEU A 75 68.38 -22.02 32.49
C LEU A 75 69.36 -23.09 32.99
N ALA A 76 70.28 -23.56 32.14
CA ALA A 76 71.30 -24.53 32.53
C ALA A 76 72.25 -23.99 33.60
N TYR A 77 72.56 -22.70 33.51
CA TYR A 77 73.43 -22.02 34.45
C TYR A 77 72.73 -21.88 35.82
N ILE A 78 71.48 -21.41 35.84
CA ILE A 78 70.68 -21.27 37.07
C ILE A 78 70.43 -22.64 37.73
N LYS A 79 70.17 -23.70 36.96
CA LYS A 79 70.06 -25.06 37.49
C LYS A 79 71.33 -25.56 38.18
N LYS A 80 72.50 -25.06 37.76
CA LYS A 80 73.80 -25.48 38.31
C LYS A 80 74.21 -24.64 39.52
N GLU A 81 74.07 -23.32 39.44
CA GLU A 81 74.54 -22.40 40.48
C GLU A 81 73.54 -22.20 41.61
N LEU A 82 72.23 -22.24 41.33
CA LEU A 82 71.20 -22.00 42.36
C LEU A 82 71.19 -23.09 43.46
N PRO A 83 71.40 -24.39 43.15
CA PRO A 83 71.62 -25.41 44.18
C PRO A 83 72.98 -25.28 44.91
N ARG A 84 74.05 -24.85 44.22
CA ARG A 84 75.39 -24.67 44.82
C ARG A 84 75.40 -23.55 45.85
N LEU A 85 74.80 -22.41 45.50
CA LEU A 85 74.70 -21.24 46.38
C LEU A 85 73.75 -21.47 47.57
N THR A 86 72.91 -22.51 47.53
CA THR A 86 71.97 -22.85 48.61
C THR A 86 72.42 -24.03 49.47
N SER A 87 73.57 -24.67 49.19
CA SER A 87 74.06 -25.86 49.90
C SER A 87 75.18 -25.62 50.94
N GLY A 88 75.57 -24.37 51.20
CA GLY A 88 76.43 -23.98 52.34
C GLY A 88 75.71 -23.99 53.70
N GLU A 89 76.37 -23.53 54.79
CA GLU A 89 75.89 -23.54 56.21
C GLU A 89 74.49 -22.93 56.48
N GLN A 90 73.80 -22.42 55.45
CA GLN A 90 72.45 -21.84 55.49
C GLN A 90 71.31 -22.87 55.32
N LYS A 91 71.58 -24.17 55.45
CA LYS A 91 70.64 -25.29 55.26
C LYS A 91 69.31 -25.16 56.03
N ASN A 92 69.29 -24.42 57.14
CA ASN A 92 68.11 -24.30 57.98
C ASN A 92 67.17 -23.12 57.63
N LYS A 93 67.40 -22.35 56.56
CA LYS A 93 66.56 -21.17 56.24
C LYS A 93 66.11 -21.01 54.79
N LEU A 94 66.54 -21.85 53.84
CA LEU A 94 66.16 -21.69 52.42
C LEU A 94 65.82 -23.03 51.76
N GLU A 95 64.58 -23.19 51.29
CA GLU A 95 64.06 -24.37 50.59
C GLU A 95 64.01 -24.13 49.09
N LEU A 96 64.61 -25.02 48.29
CA LEU A 96 64.60 -24.95 46.83
C LEU A 96 63.74 -26.06 46.24
N SER A 97 62.79 -25.69 45.38
CA SER A 97 61.92 -26.61 44.64
C SER A 97 61.98 -26.31 43.15
N ILE A 98 62.58 -27.18 42.36
CA ILE A 98 62.57 -27.09 40.90
C ILE A 98 61.59 -28.14 40.37
N ALA A 99 60.63 -27.74 39.52
CA ALA A 99 59.70 -28.70 38.92
C ALA A 99 60.47 -29.78 38.14
N GLN A 100 60.04 -31.05 38.23
CA GLN A 100 60.75 -32.19 37.63
C GLN A 100 60.92 -32.04 36.11
N GLU A 101 59.94 -31.46 35.41
CA GLU A 101 59.97 -31.19 33.97
C GLU A 101 61.14 -30.25 33.61
N ILE A 102 61.31 -29.18 34.38
CA ILE A 102 62.40 -28.24 34.22
C ILE A 102 63.71 -28.95 34.51
N GLN A 103 63.79 -29.77 35.56
CA GLN A 103 65.01 -30.47 35.95
C GLN A 103 65.55 -31.43 34.86
N ARG A 104 64.67 -31.99 34.03
CA ARG A 104 65.03 -32.90 32.92
C ARG A 104 65.58 -32.18 31.67
N LEU A 105 65.27 -30.90 31.49
CA LEU A 105 65.70 -30.12 30.31
C LEU A 105 67.20 -29.81 30.32
N GLN A 106 67.91 -30.15 29.25
CA GLN A 106 69.33 -29.83 29.04
C GLN A 106 69.54 -29.01 27.75
N PRO A 107 70.56 -28.13 27.70
CA PRO A 107 70.92 -27.44 26.46
C PRO A 107 71.40 -28.49 25.44
N ALA A 108 70.72 -28.58 24.31
CA ALA A 108 71.04 -29.53 23.25
C ALA A 108 71.50 -28.77 21.99
N LYS A 109 72.35 -29.41 21.17
CA LYS A 109 72.58 -28.94 19.80
C LYS A 109 71.30 -29.19 18.99
N MET A 110 70.94 -28.25 18.12
CA MET A 110 69.81 -28.42 17.21
C MET A 110 69.94 -29.76 16.46
N PRO A 111 68.90 -30.63 16.46
CA PRO A 111 68.95 -31.88 15.72
C PRO A 111 69.26 -31.65 14.23
N ALA A 112 70.09 -32.49 13.62
CA ALA A 112 70.50 -32.32 12.23
C ALA A 112 69.33 -32.35 11.22
N GLU A 113 68.21 -33.00 11.58
CA GLU A 113 66.98 -33.08 10.78
C GLU A 113 65.86 -32.15 11.29
N PHE A 114 66.16 -31.21 12.18
CA PHE A 114 65.13 -30.32 12.70
C PHE A 114 64.66 -29.36 11.61
N GLU A 115 63.37 -29.40 11.29
CA GLU A 115 62.72 -28.48 10.35
C GLU A 115 61.35 -28.08 10.89
N VAL A 116 60.98 -26.84 10.65
CA VAL A 116 59.63 -26.32 10.90
C VAL A 116 58.83 -26.45 9.61
N TYR A 117 57.83 -27.34 9.61
CA TYR A 117 56.99 -27.63 8.47
C TYR A 117 55.70 -26.82 8.52
N PHE A 118 55.41 -26.10 7.45
CA PHE A 118 54.14 -25.43 7.22
C PHE A 118 53.35 -26.22 6.18
N SER A 119 52.29 -26.89 6.63
CA SER A 119 51.39 -27.71 5.79
C SER A 119 49.98 -27.14 5.78
N TRP A 120 49.31 -27.28 4.64
CA TRP A 120 47.91 -26.88 4.51
C TRP A 120 47.00 -27.82 5.33
N SER A 121 45.99 -27.25 5.99
CA SER A 121 44.97 -28.01 6.72
C SER A 121 43.58 -27.69 6.18
N ASP A 122 42.94 -28.68 5.54
CA ASP A 122 41.60 -28.53 4.97
C ASP A 122 40.52 -28.25 6.02
N SER A 123 40.62 -28.85 7.20
CA SER A 123 39.64 -28.65 8.29
C SER A 123 39.69 -27.24 8.87
N GLU A 124 40.86 -26.61 8.86
CA GLU A 124 41.12 -25.30 9.48
C GLU A 124 41.25 -24.17 8.46
N LYS A 125 41.25 -24.51 7.15
CA LYS A 125 41.52 -23.62 6.01
C LYS A 125 42.71 -22.68 6.26
N ALA A 126 43.79 -23.24 6.80
CA ALA A 126 44.95 -22.50 7.28
C ALA A 126 46.27 -23.23 7.01
N LEU A 127 47.36 -22.48 6.96
CA LEU A 127 48.70 -23.04 7.10
C LEU A 127 48.97 -23.34 8.58
N THR A 128 49.26 -24.61 8.87
CA THR A 128 49.55 -25.08 10.24
C THR A 128 51.01 -25.43 10.38
N GLN A 129 51.59 -25.05 11.51
CA GLN A 129 52.99 -25.31 11.83
C GLN A 129 53.14 -26.67 12.54
N LYS A 130 54.11 -27.47 12.10
CA LYS A 130 54.52 -28.73 12.74
C LYS A 130 56.04 -28.77 12.90
N SER A 131 56.52 -29.01 14.12
CA SER A 131 57.95 -29.10 14.44
C SER A 131 58.22 -30.18 15.50
N ARG A 132 59.42 -30.77 15.47
CA ARG A 132 59.90 -31.68 16.53
C ARG A 132 60.33 -30.86 17.76
N GLY A 133 59.37 -30.39 18.54
CA GLY A 133 59.57 -29.52 19.71
C GLY A 133 58.59 -28.34 19.69
N GLU A 134 58.28 -27.80 20.85
CA GLU A 134 57.35 -26.69 21.02
C GLU A 134 58.08 -25.34 20.99
N TYR A 135 57.55 -24.37 20.25
CA TYR A 135 58.09 -23.02 20.19
C TYR A 135 57.70 -22.22 21.45
N TRP A 136 58.71 -21.66 22.13
CA TRP A 136 58.55 -20.90 23.38
C TRP A 136 58.84 -19.39 23.21
N GLY A 137 59.14 -18.93 21.99
CA GLY A 137 59.42 -17.52 21.67
C GLY A 137 60.91 -17.22 21.51
N GLU A 138 61.23 -16.07 20.89
CA GLU A 138 62.60 -15.56 20.72
C GLU A 138 63.54 -16.58 20.03
N GLY A 139 63.02 -17.31 19.06
CA GLY A 139 63.78 -18.33 18.32
C GLY A 139 64.02 -19.63 19.10
N SER A 140 63.40 -19.82 20.27
CA SER A 140 63.66 -20.95 21.18
C SER A 140 62.65 -22.09 21.02
N TYR A 141 63.17 -23.32 20.92
CA TYR A 141 62.38 -24.56 20.89
C TYR A 141 62.72 -25.47 22.07
N VAL A 142 61.68 -26.08 22.65
CA VAL A 142 61.79 -26.99 23.80
C VAL A 142 61.16 -28.33 23.46
N SER A 143 61.86 -29.41 23.80
CA SER A 143 61.41 -30.81 23.68
C SER A 143 61.37 -31.46 25.08
N GLU A 144 60.97 -32.73 25.17
CA GLU A 144 60.84 -33.44 26.46
C GLU A 144 62.14 -33.51 27.30
N SER A 145 63.31 -33.49 26.65
CA SER A 145 64.61 -33.65 27.33
C SER A 145 65.65 -32.56 27.01
N GLY A 146 65.34 -31.63 26.09
CA GLY A 146 66.30 -30.59 25.74
C GLY A 146 65.73 -29.40 24.98
N TYR A 147 66.53 -28.34 24.88
CA TYR A 147 66.16 -27.08 24.24
C TYR A 147 67.29 -26.52 23.37
N TRP A 148 66.93 -25.77 22.33
CA TRP A 148 67.86 -25.13 21.37
C TRP A 148 67.27 -23.84 20.81
N SER A 149 68.12 -23.02 20.18
CA SER A 149 67.73 -21.80 19.47
C SER A 149 67.90 -21.95 17.95
N LEU A 150 67.06 -21.25 17.19
CA LEU A 150 67.12 -21.20 15.74
C LEU A 150 68.29 -20.33 15.26
N PRO A 151 69.16 -20.85 14.36
CA PRO A 151 70.21 -20.05 13.74
C PRO A 151 69.58 -19.04 12.75
N GLY A 152 70.05 -17.78 12.76
CA GLY A 152 69.60 -16.73 11.82
C GLY A 152 68.27 -16.04 12.18
N PHE A 153 67.72 -16.32 13.35
CA PHE A 153 66.51 -15.67 13.88
C PHE A 153 66.69 -14.17 14.12
N THR A 154 65.63 -13.40 13.86
CA THR A 154 65.50 -11.96 14.16
C THR A 154 64.19 -11.69 14.89
N GLU A 155 64.09 -10.56 15.60
CA GLU A 155 62.89 -10.18 16.35
C GLU A 155 61.62 -10.13 15.47
N ASN A 156 61.75 -9.81 14.19
CA ASN A 156 60.63 -9.75 13.23
C ASN A 156 60.05 -11.13 12.86
N ASP A 157 60.77 -12.22 13.16
CA ASP A 157 60.31 -13.59 12.86
C ASP A 157 59.40 -14.15 13.98
N ASP A 158 59.53 -13.60 15.18
CA ASP A 158 58.84 -14.07 16.38
C ASP A 158 57.30 -14.07 16.25
N PRO A 159 56.65 -13.03 15.68
CA PRO A 159 55.21 -13.02 15.48
C PRO A 159 54.73 -14.16 14.57
N TRP A 160 55.51 -14.56 13.56
CA TRP A 160 55.14 -15.62 12.61
C TRP A 160 55.34 -17.01 13.21
N LEU A 161 56.41 -17.22 13.98
CA LEU A 161 56.66 -18.51 14.66
C LEU A 161 55.77 -18.73 15.90
N LYS A 162 55.21 -17.67 16.50
CA LYS A 162 54.19 -17.76 17.57
C LYS A 162 52.81 -18.16 17.04
N LYS A 163 52.53 -17.95 15.75
CA LYS A 163 51.23 -18.27 15.15
C LYS A 163 51.12 -19.77 14.90
N ASN A 164 50.21 -20.43 15.61
CA ASN A 164 49.89 -21.83 15.36
C ASN A 164 49.16 -22.04 14.02
N LYS A 165 48.49 -21.00 13.51
CA LYS A 165 47.70 -21.00 12.27
C LYS A 165 47.93 -19.67 11.54
N ILE A 166 48.18 -19.72 10.23
CA ILE A 166 48.26 -18.55 9.34
C ILE A 166 47.04 -18.62 8.39
N GLN A 167 46.22 -17.58 8.37
CA GLN A 167 44.92 -17.57 7.68
C GLN A 167 44.72 -16.31 6.81
N GLY A 168 43.85 -16.44 5.81
CA GLY A 168 43.43 -15.34 4.93
C GLY A 168 44.58 -14.63 4.24
N LYS A 169 44.60 -13.29 4.32
CA LYS A 169 45.61 -12.44 3.65
C LYS A 169 47.03 -12.70 4.13
N GLU A 170 47.20 -13.16 5.37
CA GLU A 170 48.51 -13.43 5.96
C GLU A 170 49.21 -14.61 5.27
N ILE A 171 48.46 -15.54 4.65
CA ILE A 171 49.03 -16.65 3.88
C ILE A 171 49.83 -16.12 2.69
N PHE A 172 49.25 -15.15 1.97
CA PHE A 172 49.93 -14.56 0.81
C PHE A 172 51.21 -13.82 1.26
N GLU A 173 51.12 -12.99 2.30
CA GLU A 173 52.27 -12.27 2.87
C GLU A 173 53.38 -13.23 3.32
N PHE A 174 53.02 -14.32 3.99
CA PHE A 174 53.95 -15.34 4.45
C PHE A 174 54.68 -16.03 3.29
N ILE A 175 53.96 -16.47 2.26
CA ILE A 175 54.54 -17.20 1.13
C ILE A 175 55.36 -16.28 0.22
N SER A 176 54.93 -15.03 0.03
CA SER A 176 55.56 -14.10 -0.91
C SER A 176 56.78 -13.37 -0.33
N HIS A 177 56.80 -13.08 0.98
CA HIS A 177 57.85 -12.27 1.59
C HIS A 177 58.60 -13.01 2.71
N VAL A 178 57.88 -13.56 3.70
CA VAL A 178 58.50 -14.11 4.93
C VAL A 178 59.26 -15.41 4.67
N PHE A 179 58.62 -16.39 4.03
CA PHE A 179 59.22 -17.70 3.76
C PHE A 179 60.45 -17.63 2.83
N PRO A 180 60.45 -16.86 1.72
CA PRO A 180 61.64 -16.66 0.90
C PRO A 180 62.80 -16.02 1.67
N GLU A 181 62.53 -15.04 2.54
CA GLU A 181 63.55 -14.42 3.39
C GLU A 181 64.13 -15.40 4.41
N TRP A 182 63.29 -16.24 5.03
CA TRP A 182 63.74 -17.29 5.95
C TRP A 182 64.66 -18.29 5.25
N LYS A 183 64.32 -18.71 4.02
CA LYS A 183 65.14 -19.59 3.21
C LYS A 183 66.47 -18.94 2.82
N LYS A 184 66.48 -17.64 2.48
CA LYS A 184 67.69 -16.87 2.15
C LYS A 184 68.64 -16.72 3.35
N ARG A 185 68.08 -16.58 4.56
CA ARG A 185 68.83 -16.51 5.83
C ARG A 185 69.27 -17.88 6.37
N GLY A 186 68.87 -18.97 5.71
CA GLY A 186 69.27 -20.33 6.09
C GLY A 186 68.51 -20.91 7.29
N LEU A 187 67.30 -20.41 7.59
CA LEU A 187 66.47 -21.01 8.62
C LEU A 187 65.97 -22.39 8.18
N PRO A 188 65.90 -23.39 9.10
CA PRO A 188 65.45 -24.74 8.78
C PRO A 188 63.91 -24.80 8.67
N VAL A 189 63.37 -24.25 7.59
CA VAL A 189 61.92 -24.16 7.35
C VAL A 189 61.55 -24.83 6.02
N LYS A 190 60.40 -25.51 6.00
CA LYS A 190 59.79 -26.07 4.79
C LYS A 190 58.32 -25.67 4.71
N CYS A 191 57.89 -25.21 3.54
CA CYS A 191 56.50 -24.90 3.25
C CYS A 191 56.03 -25.80 2.12
N GLU A 192 54.87 -26.43 2.31
CA GLU A 192 54.23 -27.27 1.29
C GLU A 192 53.65 -26.43 0.15
N ILE A 193 53.21 -25.20 0.46
CA ILE A 193 52.59 -24.32 -0.52
C ILE A 193 53.63 -23.44 -1.21
N VAL A 194 53.59 -23.40 -2.54
CA VAL A 194 54.44 -22.53 -3.37
C VAL A 194 53.57 -21.57 -4.18
N LEU A 195 53.96 -20.29 -4.24
CA LEU A 195 53.30 -19.31 -5.11
C LEU A 195 53.67 -19.59 -6.58
N ASN A 196 52.66 -19.78 -7.43
CA ASN A 196 52.85 -19.91 -8.87
C ASN A 196 52.73 -18.52 -9.53
N PRO A 197 53.71 -18.07 -10.33
CA PRO A 197 53.62 -16.79 -11.05
C PRO A 197 52.56 -16.78 -12.16
N GLU A 198 52.10 -17.96 -12.59
CA GLU A 198 51.11 -18.10 -13.64
C GLU A 198 49.69 -18.18 -13.06
N PRO A 199 48.68 -17.55 -13.70
CA PRO A 199 47.30 -17.60 -13.22
C PRO A 199 46.66 -18.97 -13.44
N ALA A 200 45.65 -19.29 -12.64
CA ALA A 200 44.93 -20.57 -12.69
C ALA A 200 44.24 -20.84 -14.03
N PHE A 201 43.79 -19.79 -14.71
CA PHE A 201 43.15 -19.88 -16.02
C PHE A 201 43.46 -18.65 -16.87
N THR A 202 43.23 -18.76 -18.17
CA THR A 202 43.19 -17.63 -19.11
C THR A 202 41.94 -17.77 -19.96
N MET A 203 41.25 -16.66 -20.20
CA MET A 203 40.05 -16.66 -21.02
C MET A 203 40.28 -15.79 -22.26
N LYS A 204 39.77 -16.21 -23.41
CA LYS A 204 39.84 -15.46 -24.64
C LYS A 204 38.46 -15.33 -25.28
N ILE A 205 38.09 -14.11 -25.63
CA ILE A 205 36.85 -13.82 -26.36
C ILE A 205 37.14 -13.90 -27.86
N ASN A 206 36.39 -14.74 -28.58
CA ASN A 206 36.62 -15.07 -29.98
C ASN A 206 35.69 -14.28 -30.91
N GLN A 207 34.37 -14.43 -30.76
CA GLN A 207 33.39 -13.72 -31.61
C GLN A 207 32.29 -13.07 -30.77
N ILE A 208 31.86 -11.89 -31.21
CA ILE A 208 30.82 -11.08 -30.56
C ILE A 208 29.69 -10.89 -31.59
N GLY A 209 28.63 -11.69 -31.46
CA GLY A 209 27.43 -11.62 -32.28
C GLY A 209 26.48 -10.51 -31.87
N LYS A 210 25.23 -10.55 -32.36
CA LYS A 210 24.17 -9.61 -31.96
C LYS A 210 23.61 -9.93 -30.57
N ASP A 211 23.39 -11.23 -30.32
CA ASP A 211 22.79 -11.78 -29.09
C ASP A 211 23.58 -13.00 -28.55
N THR A 212 24.80 -13.21 -29.07
CA THR A 212 25.66 -14.36 -28.71
C THR A 212 27.11 -13.92 -28.51
N LEU A 213 27.76 -14.40 -27.45
CA LEU A 213 29.18 -14.21 -27.20
C LEU A 213 29.88 -15.57 -27.15
N THR A 214 30.89 -15.79 -27.99
CA THR A 214 31.70 -17.02 -27.95
C THR A 214 33.11 -16.74 -27.47
N GLY A 215 33.62 -17.63 -26.62
CA GLY A 215 34.97 -17.57 -26.08
C GLY A 215 35.53 -18.95 -25.76
N GLU A 216 36.81 -18.98 -25.45
CA GLU A 216 37.52 -20.15 -24.95
C GLU A 216 38.05 -19.86 -23.54
N ILE A 217 37.93 -20.83 -22.65
CA ILE A 217 38.59 -20.80 -21.34
C ILE A 217 39.63 -21.91 -21.30
N LEU A 218 40.84 -21.57 -20.86
CA LEU A 218 41.96 -22.50 -20.70
C LEU A 218 42.30 -22.57 -19.21
N TRP A 219 41.89 -23.67 -18.57
CA TRP A 219 42.26 -23.99 -17.21
C TRP A 219 43.63 -24.65 -17.19
N ARG A 220 44.54 -24.14 -16.35
CA ARG A 220 45.87 -24.72 -16.12
C ARG A 220 45.90 -25.71 -14.95
N ILE A 221 44.80 -25.74 -14.20
CA ILE A 221 44.58 -26.59 -13.04
C ILE A 221 43.26 -27.35 -13.21
N ASN A 222 43.09 -28.46 -12.50
CA ASN A 222 41.80 -29.17 -12.50
C ASN A 222 40.79 -28.39 -11.61
N PRO A 223 39.69 -27.88 -12.18
CA PRO A 223 38.74 -27.04 -11.45
C PRO A 223 38.06 -27.74 -10.25
N GLN A 224 38.02 -29.08 -10.26
CA GLN A 224 37.43 -29.87 -9.18
C GLN A 224 38.32 -29.99 -7.92
N ARG A 225 39.60 -29.60 -8.01
CA ARG A 225 40.56 -29.66 -6.89
C ARG A 225 40.88 -28.30 -6.28
N ILE A 226 40.08 -27.28 -6.62
CA ILE A 226 40.29 -25.91 -6.16
C ILE A 226 39.77 -25.74 -4.74
N ILE A 227 40.60 -25.19 -3.87
CA ILE A 227 40.25 -24.82 -2.50
C ILE A 227 40.21 -23.29 -2.40
N GLU A 228 39.07 -22.76 -1.97
CA GLU A 228 38.91 -21.34 -1.65
C GLU A 228 39.47 -21.03 -0.26
N ILE A 229 40.33 -20.01 -0.20
CA ILE A 229 40.90 -19.50 1.04
C ILE A 229 40.00 -18.35 1.55
N PRO A 230 39.38 -18.48 2.74
CA PRO A 230 38.59 -17.40 3.33
C PRO A 230 39.39 -16.10 3.45
N ASP A 231 38.78 -14.94 3.21
CA ASP A 231 39.39 -13.60 3.30
C ASP A 231 40.54 -13.27 2.34
N LEU A 232 40.94 -14.19 1.45
CA LEU A 232 41.93 -13.95 0.38
C LEU A 232 41.25 -13.94 -1.01
N LYS A 233 40.76 -12.76 -1.42
CA LYS A 233 40.11 -12.58 -2.73
C LYS A 233 41.14 -12.57 -3.87
N GLY A 234 40.90 -13.36 -4.92
CA GLY A 234 41.70 -13.38 -6.15
C GLY A 234 42.84 -14.40 -6.17
N TYR A 235 42.95 -15.25 -5.15
CA TYR A 235 43.87 -16.39 -5.13
C TYR A 235 43.14 -17.68 -4.77
N ILE A 236 43.60 -18.78 -5.35
CA ILE A 236 43.06 -20.12 -5.11
C ILE A 236 44.18 -21.13 -4.92
N LEU A 237 43.93 -22.16 -4.12
CA LEU A 237 44.90 -23.22 -3.84
C LEU A 237 44.53 -24.48 -4.61
N ALA A 238 45.49 -25.06 -5.35
CA ALA A 238 45.33 -26.34 -6.04
C ALA A 238 46.66 -27.10 -6.07
N ASP A 239 46.62 -28.40 -5.74
CA ASP A 239 47.78 -29.32 -5.79
C ASP A 239 49.06 -28.72 -5.17
N SER A 240 48.94 -28.09 -3.99
CA SER A 240 50.03 -27.43 -3.24
C SER A 240 50.63 -26.16 -3.87
N PHE A 241 49.96 -25.57 -4.87
CA PHE A 241 50.32 -24.28 -5.45
C PHE A 241 49.24 -23.23 -5.23
N LEU A 242 49.67 -22.02 -4.86
CA LEU A 242 48.80 -20.85 -4.77
C LEU A 242 48.81 -20.14 -6.13
N TYR A 243 47.65 -20.08 -6.79
CA TYR A 243 47.46 -19.44 -8.08
C TYR A 243 46.68 -18.14 -7.94
N GLU A 244 47.00 -17.15 -8.78
CA GLU A 244 46.09 -16.03 -9.03
C GLU A 244 44.87 -16.52 -9.83
N GLY A 245 43.66 -16.28 -9.33
CA GLY A 245 42.44 -16.75 -9.98
C GLY A 245 41.18 -16.62 -9.12
N LEU A 246 40.06 -17.07 -9.68
CA LEU A 246 38.77 -17.16 -9.02
C LEU A 246 38.28 -18.60 -9.04
N SER A 247 37.39 -18.89 -8.11
CA SER A 247 36.75 -20.19 -8.01
C SER A 247 35.79 -20.47 -9.18
N PRO A 248 35.69 -21.71 -9.66
CA PRO A 248 34.67 -22.14 -10.62
C PRO A 248 33.24 -21.76 -10.20
N ALA A 249 32.94 -21.76 -8.90
CA ALA A 249 31.62 -21.41 -8.38
C ALA A 249 31.20 -19.94 -8.61
N THR A 250 32.17 -19.06 -8.91
CA THR A 250 31.90 -17.64 -9.22
C THR A 250 31.54 -17.39 -10.70
N PHE A 251 31.62 -18.39 -11.56
CA PHE A 251 31.26 -18.28 -12.98
C PHE A 251 29.79 -18.68 -13.20
N SER A 252 29.17 -18.13 -14.25
CA SER A 252 27.82 -18.54 -14.66
C SER A 252 27.82 -19.99 -15.16
N SER A 253 26.65 -20.65 -15.13
CA SER A 253 26.46 -22.06 -15.49
C SER A 253 26.96 -22.44 -16.89
N ASN A 254 27.09 -21.47 -17.79
CA ASN A 254 27.44 -21.68 -19.19
C ASN A 254 28.94 -21.53 -19.49
N ILE A 255 29.76 -21.17 -18.49
CA ILE A 255 31.21 -21.20 -18.62
C ILE A 255 31.70 -22.58 -18.15
N PRO A 256 32.40 -23.36 -19.01
CA PRO A 256 32.74 -24.73 -18.73
C PRO A 256 33.78 -24.84 -17.61
N PHE A 257 33.55 -25.81 -16.72
CA PHE A 257 34.49 -26.22 -15.66
C PHE A 257 35.63 -27.11 -16.18
N GLN A 258 35.89 -27.08 -17.49
CA GLN A 258 36.99 -27.72 -18.18
C GLN A 258 37.45 -26.80 -19.32
N SER A 259 38.68 -26.96 -19.78
CA SER A 259 39.18 -26.20 -20.92
C SER A 259 38.32 -26.47 -22.16
N GLY A 260 37.78 -25.43 -22.77
CA GLY A 260 36.84 -25.57 -23.87
C GLY A 260 36.21 -24.26 -24.32
N GLU A 261 35.43 -24.35 -25.39
CA GLU A 261 34.64 -23.24 -25.91
C GLU A 261 33.34 -23.08 -25.13
N PHE A 262 32.88 -21.83 -25.00
CA PHE A 262 31.62 -21.48 -24.37
C PHE A 262 30.85 -20.47 -25.21
N THR A 263 29.54 -20.52 -25.10
CA THR A 263 28.63 -19.57 -25.74
C THR A 263 27.70 -19.00 -24.68
N LEU A 264 27.73 -17.69 -24.50
CA LEU A 264 26.74 -16.96 -23.70
C LEU A 264 25.68 -16.39 -24.63
N LYS A 265 24.41 -16.45 -24.20
CA LYS A 265 23.27 -15.93 -24.96
C LYS A 265 22.47 -14.94 -24.12
N ASP A 266 21.83 -13.98 -24.79
CA ASP A 266 20.89 -13.05 -24.16
C ASP A 266 21.46 -12.37 -22.91
N GLU A 267 20.71 -12.35 -21.79
CA GLU A 267 21.07 -11.62 -20.56
C GLU A 267 22.35 -12.15 -19.89
N GLU A 268 22.78 -13.37 -20.22
CA GLU A 268 24.03 -13.95 -19.71
C GLU A 268 25.24 -13.11 -20.13
N ILE A 269 25.16 -12.45 -21.29
CA ILE A 269 26.19 -11.54 -21.77
C ILE A 269 26.28 -10.31 -20.85
N ALA A 270 25.13 -9.76 -20.43
CA ALA A 270 25.08 -8.62 -19.52
C ALA A 270 25.55 -8.98 -18.10
N ILE A 271 25.12 -10.14 -17.59
CA ILE A 271 25.57 -10.69 -16.30
C ILE A 271 27.08 -10.92 -16.33
N PHE A 272 27.59 -11.54 -17.39
CA PHE A 272 29.03 -11.75 -17.56
C PHE A 272 29.79 -10.42 -17.59
N GLN A 273 29.31 -9.42 -18.31
CA GLN A 273 29.98 -8.13 -18.42
C GLN A 273 30.00 -7.33 -17.11
N GLN A 274 28.95 -7.41 -16.28
CA GLN A 274 28.87 -6.65 -15.02
C GLN A 274 29.36 -7.41 -13.79
N GLU A 275 29.01 -8.69 -13.64
CA GLU A 275 29.29 -9.44 -12.41
C GLU A 275 30.62 -10.22 -12.47
N ILE A 276 31.04 -10.65 -13.66
CA ILE A 276 32.17 -11.59 -13.85
C ILE A 276 33.39 -10.88 -14.45
N LEU A 277 33.25 -10.21 -15.60
CA LEU A 277 34.33 -9.58 -16.36
C LEU A 277 35.18 -8.60 -15.53
N PRO A 278 34.63 -7.73 -14.65
CA PRO A 278 35.44 -6.83 -13.84
C PRO A 278 36.40 -7.58 -12.89
N LYS A 279 36.01 -8.78 -12.45
CA LYS A 279 36.81 -9.62 -11.54
C LYS A 279 37.91 -10.39 -12.29
N ILE A 280 37.69 -10.73 -13.56
CA ILE A 280 38.62 -11.56 -14.38
C ILE A 280 39.32 -10.80 -15.50
N ARG A 281 39.16 -9.48 -15.57
CA ARG A 281 39.71 -8.63 -16.63
C ARG A 281 41.20 -8.82 -16.85
N LYS A 282 41.97 -9.07 -15.78
CA LYS A 282 43.42 -9.30 -15.83
C LYS A 282 43.81 -10.58 -16.59
N TRP A 283 42.93 -11.57 -16.62
CA TRP A 283 43.16 -12.89 -17.24
C TRP A 283 42.36 -13.10 -18.52
N THR A 284 41.72 -12.04 -19.02
CA THR A 284 40.86 -12.08 -20.21
C THR A 284 41.54 -11.38 -21.38
N LYS A 285 41.67 -12.06 -22.52
CA LYS A 285 42.19 -11.53 -23.78
C LYS A 285 41.08 -11.45 -24.83
N GLY A 286 41.19 -10.54 -25.79
CA GLY A 286 40.20 -10.35 -26.86
C GLY A 286 39.71 -8.91 -26.99
N ASN A 287 38.76 -8.66 -27.89
CA ASN A 287 38.25 -7.32 -28.19
C ASN A 287 37.19 -6.87 -27.16
N LEU A 288 37.63 -6.50 -25.96
CA LEU A 288 36.77 -6.02 -24.88
C LEU A 288 36.07 -4.68 -25.20
N GLU A 289 36.66 -3.88 -26.09
CA GLU A 289 36.07 -2.62 -26.55
C GLU A 289 34.85 -2.87 -27.43
N GLU A 290 34.94 -3.84 -28.35
CA GLU A 290 33.81 -4.25 -29.20
C GLU A 290 32.68 -4.89 -28.39
N LEU A 291 33.00 -5.66 -27.34
CA LEU A 291 32.01 -6.22 -26.41
C LEU A 291 31.25 -5.08 -25.71
N SER A 292 32.00 -4.10 -25.18
CA SER A 292 31.43 -2.95 -24.48
C SER A 292 30.60 -2.04 -25.40
N LYS A 293 30.92 -2.01 -26.70
CA LYS A 293 30.21 -1.22 -27.70
C LYS A 293 28.92 -1.90 -28.18
N ARG A 294 28.93 -3.22 -28.45
CA ARG A 294 27.76 -3.97 -28.97
C ARG A 294 26.76 -4.37 -27.87
N HIS A 295 27.25 -4.73 -26.68
CA HIS A 295 26.44 -5.17 -25.54
C HIS A 295 26.53 -4.19 -24.38
N ARG A 296 26.45 -2.88 -24.66
CA ARG A 296 26.49 -1.84 -23.62
C ARG A 296 25.41 -2.08 -22.56
N VAL A 297 25.82 -2.21 -21.29
CA VAL A 297 24.90 -2.27 -20.15
C VAL A 297 24.72 -0.85 -19.60
N VAL A 298 23.46 -0.41 -19.46
CA VAL A 298 23.09 0.94 -19.05
C VAL A 298 22.46 0.89 -17.66
N GLU A 299 23.28 1.10 -16.61
CA GLU A 299 22.82 0.97 -15.22
C GLU A 299 21.96 2.14 -14.74
N ASN A 300 22.35 3.38 -15.09
CA ASN A 300 21.74 4.61 -14.60
C ASN A 300 21.11 5.46 -15.72
N GLY A 301 20.67 4.81 -16.80
CA GLY A 301 20.02 5.48 -17.92
C GLY A 301 18.57 5.04 -18.08
N GLY A 302 17.86 5.74 -18.96
CA GLY A 302 16.43 5.51 -19.18
C GLY A 302 15.60 6.55 -18.44
N GLU A 303 14.66 7.16 -19.17
CA GLU A 303 13.63 8.00 -18.59
C GLU A 303 12.24 7.45 -18.92
N LEU A 304 11.32 7.50 -17.96
CA LEU A 304 9.92 7.24 -18.18
C LEU A 304 9.22 8.58 -18.40
N ILE A 305 8.66 8.74 -19.59
CA ILE A 305 7.98 9.95 -20.02
C ILE A 305 6.52 9.62 -20.32
N LEU A 306 5.64 10.57 -19.99
CA LEU A 306 4.29 10.56 -20.51
C LEU A 306 4.26 11.51 -21.69
N SER A 307 3.84 11.04 -22.86
CA SER A 307 3.82 11.89 -24.04
C SER A 307 2.46 11.94 -24.64
N VAL A 308 2.03 13.16 -24.87
CA VAL A 308 0.77 13.45 -25.50
C VAL A 308 0.98 13.51 -26.99
N ALA A 309 0.34 12.60 -27.71
CA ALA A 309 0.23 12.62 -29.15
C ALA A 309 -1.18 13.04 -29.56
N ARG A 310 -1.29 13.56 -30.77
CA ARG A 310 -2.56 13.81 -31.41
C ARG A 310 -2.92 12.60 -32.26
N GLY A 311 -4.04 11.97 -31.96
CA GLY A 311 -4.72 11.04 -32.85
C GLY A 311 -5.77 11.76 -33.69
N GLU A 312 -6.27 11.11 -34.74
CA GLU A 312 -7.32 11.65 -35.61
C GLU A 312 -8.26 10.54 -36.06
N ILE A 313 -9.57 10.81 -36.04
CA ILE A 313 -10.59 9.89 -36.54
C ILE A 313 -11.52 10.67 -37.47
N ASN A 314 -11.51 10.33 -38.76
CA ASN A 314 -12.29 10.99 -39.81
C ASN A 314 -12.10 12.51 -39.88
N GLY A 315 -10.90 13.05 -39.65
CA GLY A 315 -10.64 14.50 -39.70
C GLY A 315 -10.77 15.23 -38.36
N ILE A 316 -11.31 14.57 -37.32
CA ILE A 316 -11.43 15.14 -35.97
C ILE A 316 -10.31 14.59 -35.08
N GLY A 317 -9.53 15.50 -34.49
CA GLY A 317 -8.42 15.13 -33.63
C GLY A 317 -8.85 14.75 -32.22
N TYR A 318 -7.99 14.00 -31.52
CA TYR A 318 -8.10 13.75 -30.08
C TYR A 318 -6.71 13.68 -29.45
N GLY A 319 -6.60 14.06 -28.18
CA GLY A 319 -5.36 13.87 -27.42
C GLY A 319 -5.28 12.47 -26.83
N GLU A 320 -4.13 11.81 -27.01
CA GLU A 320 -3.81 10.54 -26.34
C GLU A 320 -2.51 10.70 -25.54
N ALA A 321 -2.48 10.24 -24.30
CA ALA A 321 -1.26 10.22 -23.50
C ALA A 321 -0.70 8.79 -23.47
N VAL A 322 0.44 8.60 -24.11
CA VAL A 322 1.09 7.29 -24.20
C VAL A 322 2.34 7.28 -23.32
N PRO A 323 2.39 6.36 -22.33
CA PRO A 323 3.59 6.10 -21.55
C PRO A 323 4.73 5.54 -22.41
N TYR A 324 5.89 6.20 -22.40
CA TYR A 324 7.07 5.73 -23.11
C TYR A 324 8.27 5.62 -22.18
N PHE A 325 9.04 4.56 -22.34
CA PHE A 325 10.41 4.47 -21.87
C PHE A 325 11.35 4.99 -22.96
N VAL A 326 12.22 5.94 -22.61
CA VAL A 326 13.24 6.50 -23.51
C VAL A 326 14.61 6.09 -23.01
N GLY A 327 15.28 5.25 -23.79
CA GLY A 327 16.61 4.73 -23.49
C GLY A 327 17.59 5.05 -24.62
N GLY A 328 18.53 5.98 -24.39
CA GLY A 328 19.43 6.46 -25.44
C GLY A 328 18.67 7.25 -26.50
N ASN A 329 18.69 6.79 -27.76
CA ASN A 329 17.93 7.41 -28.87
C ASN A 329 16.63 6.67 -29.18
N GLU A 330 16.25 5.68 -28.36
CA GLU A 330 15.09 4.84 -28.60
C GLU A 330 13.94 5.18 -27.69
N ARG A 331 12.74 5.01 -28.22
CA ARG A 331 11.47 5.28 -27.56
C ARG A 331 10.57 4.06 -27.71
N ILE A 332 10.21 3.43 -26.61
CA ILE A 332 9.44 2.17 -26.56
C ILE A 332 8.25 2.39 -25.64
N LYS A 333 7.07 1.85 -25.98
CA LYS A 333 5.90 1.95 -25.12
C LYS A 333 6.18 1.25 -23.80
N ALA A 334 5.89 1.90 -22.68
CA ALA A 334 6.16 1.32 -21.37
C ALA A 334 5.33 0.04 -21.12
N GLU A 335 4.15 -0.07 -21.74
CA GLU A 335 3.29 -1.25 -21.64
C GLU A 335 3.95 -2.50 -22.24
N ASP A 336 4.55 -2.37 -23.42
CA ASP A 336 5.24 -3.47 -24.10
C ASP A 336 6.45 -3.93 -23.25
N LEU A 337 7.21 -2.97 -22.73
CA LEU A 337 8.35 -3.25 -21.85
C LEU A 337 7.91 -3.92 -20.54
N SER A 338 6.79 -3.47 -19.97
CA SER A 338 6.20 -4.03 -18.75
C SER A 338 5.77 -5.49 -18.92
N LYS A 339 5.26 -5.87 -20.10
CA LYS A 339 4.89 -7.25 -20.44
C LYS A 339 6.12 -8.16 -20.60
N GLU A 340 7.27 -7.61 -20.99
CA GLU A 340 8.53 -8.37 -21.10
C GLU A 340 9.24 -8.58 -19.75
N ILE A 341 8.85 -7.86 -18.69
CA ILE A 341 9.42 -8.02 -17.36
C ILE A 341 8.97 -9.35 -16.75
N GLN A 342 9.88 -10.31 -16.71
CA GLN A 342 9.78 -11.57 -15.99
C GLN A 342 10.66 -11.52 -14.74
N PRO A 343 10.30 -12.18 -13.63
CA PRO A 343 11.06 -12.03 -12.40
C PRO A 343 12.39 -12.80 -12.38
N SER A 344 12.54 -13.82 -13.24
CA SER A 344 13.81 -14.54 -13.43
C SER A 344 14.86 -13.72 -14.17
N ARG A 345 14.43 -12.75 -15.00
CA ARG A 345 15.32 -11.92 -15.80
C ARG A 345 15.90 -10.78 -14.96
N LYS A 346 17.22 -10.63 -15.01
CA LYS A 346 17.94 -9.50 -14.43
C LYS A 346 18.09 -8.34 -15.41
N TYR A 347 18.21 -8.65 -16.70
CA TYR A 347 18.42 -7.65 -17.75
C TYR A 347 17.47 -7.83 -18.92
N LEU A 348 17.02 -6.72 -19.50
CA LEU A 348 16.25 -6.69 -20.76
C LEU A 348 17.07 -6.08 -21.88
N ARG A 349 16.97 -6.67 -23.08
CA ARG A 349 17.69 -6.23 -24.28
C ARG A 349 16.88 -5.19 -25.03
N LEU A 350 17.39 -3.97 -25.09
CA LEU A 350 16.92 -2.92 -26.01
C LEU A 350 18.01 -2.66 -27.06
N ASN A 351 17.71 -2.00 -28.18
CA ASN A 351 18.75 -1.76 -29.19
C ASN A 351 19.80 -0.76 -28.67
N SER A 352 19.41 0.14 -27.76
CA SER A 352 20.33 1.05 -27.06
C SER A 352 21.25 0.38 -26.02
N GLY A 353 20.95 -0.85 -25.58
CA GLY A 353 21.74 -1.56 -24.59
C GLY A 353 20.96 -2.58 -23.75
N TRP A 354 21.63 -3.14 -22.75
CA TRP A 354 21.02 -3.96 -21.70
C TRP A 354 20.61 -3.07 -20.53
N TYR A 355 19.36 -3.17 -20.11
CA TYR A 355 18.81 -2.42 -18.98
C TYR A 355 18.50 -3.36 -17.81
N PRO A 356 18.96 -3.05 -16.59
CA PRO A 356 18.59 -3.82 -15.41
C PRO A 356 17.07 -3.72 -15.16
N VAL A 357 16.41 -4.85 -14.96
CA VAL A 357 14.98 -4.89 -14.61
C VAL A 357 14.73 -4.16 -13.28
N ALA A 358 15.68 -4.26 -12.34
CA ALA A 358 15.64 -3.50 -11.09
C ALA A 358 15.58 -1.98 -11.33
N ARG A 359 16.27 -1.48 -12.38
CA ARG A 359 16.23 -0.07 -12.75
C ARG A 359 14.88 0.32 -13.36
N LEU A 360 14.29 -0.53 -14.21
CA LEU A 360 12.97 -0.30 -14.78
C LEU A 360 11.88 -0.25 -13.70
N LYS A 361 11.98 -1.13 -12.70
CA LYS A 361 11.11 -1.09 -11.50
C LYS A 361 11.29 0.20 -10.70
N GLN A 362 12.52 0.67 -10.48
CA GLN A 362 12.78 1.98 -9.84
C GLN A 362 12.19 3.16 -10.62
N LEU A 363 12.16 3.07 -11.95
CA LEU A 363 11.50 4.07 -12.81
C LEU A 363 9.98 3.99 -12.77
N GLY A 364 9.40 3.04 -12.02
CA GLY A 364 7.96 2.87 -11.84
C GLY A 364 7.29 1.92 -12.82
N ILE A 365 8.04 1.20 -13.67
CA ILE A 365 7.49 0.17 -14.56
C ILE A 365 7.34 -1.15 -13.78
N GLY A 366 6.10 -1.57 -13.56
CA GLY A 366 5.76 -2.87 -12.99
C GLY A 366 5.67 -3.96 -14.06
N PRO A 367 5.36 -5.21 -13.68
CA PRO A 367 5.04 -6.28 -14.63
C PRO A 367 3.61 -6.13 -15.19
N MET A 368 3.23 -6.98 -16.16
CA MET A 368 1.84 -7.15 -16.65
C MET A 368 1.19 -5.94 -17.35
N GLY A 369 1.97 -5.04 -17.95
CA GLY A 369 1.42 -3.83 -18.56
C GLY A 369 0.98 -2.78 -17.53
N ARG A 370 1.53 -2.85 -16.30
CA ARG A 370 1.16 -1.98 -15.17
C ARG A 370 2.37 -1.21 -14.65
N LEU A 371 2.09 -0.13 -13.93
CA LEU A 371 3.06 0.57 -13.09
C LEU A 371 3.36 -0.26 -11.83
N THR A 372 4.37 0.15 -11.05
CA THR A 372 4.71 -0.50 -9.77
C THR A 372 3.63 -0.36 -8.70
N ASP A 373 2.68 0.56 -8.84
CA ASP A 373 1.51 0.68 -7.99
C ASP A 373 0.30 -0.13 -8.53
N GLY A 374 0.50 -0.96 -9.55
CA GLY A 374 -0.58 -1.77 -10.15
C GLY A 374 -1.50 -1.01 -11.10
N THR A 375 -1.33 0.31 -11.27
CA THR A 375 -2.11 1.10 -12.24
C THR A 375 -1.83 0.60 -13.66
N ALA A 376 -2.89 0.32 -14.43
CA ALA A 376 -2.74 -0.10 -15.82
C ALA A 376 -2.18 1.05 -16.68
N LEU A 377 -1.15 0.76 -17.47
CA LEU A 377 -0.55 1.74 -18.38
C LEU A 377 -1.50 2.16 -19.51
N SER A 378 -2.54 1.36 -19.78
CA SER A 378 -3.63 1.68 -20.71
C SER A 378 -4.56 2.79 -20.22
N ASN A 379 -4.54 3.16 -18.93
CA ASN A 379 -5.47 4.17 -18.38
C ASN A 379 -5.22 5.60 -18.92
N TYR A 380 -4.09 5.85 -19.59
CA TYR A 380 -3.71 7.17 -20.09
C TYR A 380 -4.15 7.46 -21.54
N LEU A 381 -4.79 6.50 -22.21
CA LEU A 381 -4.95 6.51 -23.68
C LEU A 381 -5.82 7.65 -24.25
N LYS A 382 -6.77 8.23 -23.52
CA LYS A 382 -7.63 9.31 -24.06
C LYS A 382 -7.77 10.49 -23.11
N LEU A 383 -7.48 11.68 -23.62
CA LEU A 383 -7.53 12.94 -22.87
C LEU A 383 -8.89 13.62 -22.97
N SER A 384 -9.31 14.22 -21.86
CA SER A 384 -10.41 15.18 -21.85
C SER A 384 -9.97 16.54 -22.40
N ALA A 385 -10.93 17.36 -22.84
CA ALA A 385 -10.66 18.71 -23.33
C ALA A 385 -9.94 19.59 -22.29
N THR A 386 -10.32 19.45 -21.02
CA THR A 386 -9.68 20.14 -19.89
C THR A 386 -8.21 19.78 -19.75
N GLU A 387 -7.88 18.50 -19.91
CA GLU A 387 -6.52 17.99 -19.80
C GLU A 387 -5.63 18.45 -20.94
N VAL A 388 -6.20 18.59 -22.14
CA VAL A 388 -5.50 19.19 -23.26
C VAL A 388 -5.18 20.66 -22.97
N LEU A 389 -6.17 21.43 -22.53
CA LEU A 389 -6.02 22.87 -22.26
C LEU A 389 -5.04 23.16 -21.09
N ARG A 390 -5.18 22.43 -19.98
CA ARG A 390 -4.30 22.52 -18.81
C ARG A 390 -2.95 21.82 -19.00
N ARG A 391 -2.80 21.06 -20.09
CA ARG A 391 -1.62 20.26 -20.40
C ARG A 391 -1.28 19.30 -19.24
N GLY A 392 -2.30 18.60 -18.75
CA GLY A 392 -2.23 17.62 -17.66
C GLY A 392 -3.35 17.77 -16.62
N SER A 393 -3.42 16.78 -15.72
CA SER A 393 -4.32 16.73 -14.56
C SER A 393 -3.72 15.87 -13.45
N GLU A 394 -4.40 15.77 -12.30
CA GLU A 394 -3.99 14.90 -11.20
C GLU A 394 -3.93 13.42 -11.60
N ARG A 395 -4.68 12.97 -12.61
CA ARG A 395 -4.56 11.58 -13.12
C ARG A 395 -3.17 11.29 -13.67
N PHE A 396 -2.45 12.32 -14.11
CA PHE A 396 -1.09 12.21 -14.61
C PHE A 396 -0.06 12.09 -13.48
N ASP A 397 -0.45 12.17 -12.20
CA ASP A 397 0.49 11.98 -11.11
C ASP A 397 0.95 10.51 -11.04
N GLY A 398 2.15 10.29 -11.58
CA GLY A 398 2.78 8.99 -11.69
C GLY A 398 4.30 9.11 -11.62
N PRO A 399 5.03 8.03 -11.90
CA PRO A 399 6.49 8.01 -11.88
C PRO A 399 7.14 8.74 -13.08
N TRP A 400 6.40 9.60 -13.77
CA TRP A 400 6.87 10.31 -14.96
C TRP A 400 7.92 11.36 -14.60
N GLN A 401 9.02 11.36 -15.34
CA GLN A 401 10.10 12.32 -15.15
C GLN A 401 9.91 13.56 -16.02
N ARG A 402 9.23 13.40 -17.15
CA ARG A 402 8.86 14.48 -18.06
C ARG A 402 7.48 14.20 -18.68
N LEU A 403 6.68 15.26 -18.79
CA LEU A 403 5.51 15.30 -19.64
C LEU A 403 5.90 15.97 -20.95
N GLU A 404 5.79 15.25 -22.07
CA GLU A 404 5.96 15.81 -23.41
C GLU A 404 4.60 16.21 -23.95
N PHE A 405 4.31 17.50 -23.94
CA PHE A 405 3.11 18.05 -24.53
C PHE A 405 3.49 18.83 -25.80
N PRO A 406 2.80 18.62 -26.94
CA PRO A 406 3.00 19.43 -28.13
C PRO A 406 2.73 20.91 -27.85
N GLU A 407 3.43 21.80 -28.55
CA GLU A 407 3.26 23.23 -28.33
C GLU A 407 1.86 23.67 -28.80
N LEU A 408 0.97 23.98 -27.85
CA LEU A 408 -0.35 24.53 -28.14
C LEU A 408 -0.22 26.04 -28.37
N LYS A 409 -0.31 26.48 -29.62
CA LYS A 409 -0.34 27.90 -29.98
C LYS A 409 -1.77 28.31 -30.28
N LEU A 410 -2.35 29.12 -29.39
CA LEU A 410 -3.54 29.88 -29.75
C LEU A 410 -3.15 30.96 -30.76
N PRO A 411 -4.02 31.29 -31.72
CA PRO A 411 -3.76 32.40 -32.64
C PRO A 411 -3.77 33.74 -31.91
N VAL A 412 -2.69 34.50 -32.05
CA VAL A 412 -2.52 35.84 -31.44
C VAL A 412 -2.01 36.82 -32.50
N ASN A 413 -2.46 38.08 -32.44
CA ASN A 413 -2.04 39.19 -33.31
C ASN A 413 -2.33 38.99 -34.82
N ASP A 414 -3.58 38.76 -35.18
CA ASP A 414 -4.00 38.67 -36.58
C ASP A 414 -5.35 39.39 -36.79
N THR A 415 -5.86 39.45 -38.01
CA THR A 415 -7.22 40.01 -38.24
C THR A 415 -8.29 39.14 -37.57
N PRO A 416 -9.42 39.71 -37.11
CA PRO A 416 -10.53 38.96 -36.47
C PRO A 416 -10.94 37.71 -37.25
N ALA A 417 -11.06 37.82 -38.57
CA ALA A 417 -11.29 36.73 -39.51
C ALA A 417 -10.28 35.57 -39.38
N LYS A 418 -8.97 35.88 -39.40
CA LYS A 418 -7.91 34.88 -39.31
C LYS A 418 -7.78 34.27 -37.92
N ILE A 419 -8.11 35.04 -36.87
CA ILE A 419 -8.17 34.52 -35.49
C ILE A 419 -9.24 33.43 -35.40
N VAL A 420 -10.44 33.68 -35.93
CA VAL A 420 -11.52 32.68 -35.94
C VAL A 420 -11.12 31.44 -36.74
N ALA A 421 -10.57 31.61 -37.94
CA ALA A 421 -10.13 30.49 -38.78
C ALA A 421 -9.14 29.56 -38.04
N LYS A 422 -8.07 30.14 -37.47
CA LYS A 422 -7.04 29.41 -36.73
C LYS A 422 -7.56 28.82 -35.42
N HIS A 423 -8.53 29.47 -34.77
CA HIS A 423 -9.15 28.97 -33.53
C HIS A 423 -10.03 27.75 -33.80
N LEU A 424 -10.88 27.80 -34.82
CA LEU A 424 -11.69 26.66 -35.25
C LEU A 424 -10.81 25.48 -35.67
N GLU A 425 -9.72 25.75 -36.40
CA GLU A 425 -8.73 24.75 -36.73
C GLU A 425 -8.15 24.11 -35.46
N PHE A 426 -7.73 24.91 -34.48
CA PHE A 426 -7.24 24.41 -33.19
C PHE A 426 -8.25 23.50 -32.47
N LEU A 427 -9.54 23.88 -32.42
CA LEU A 427 -10.59 23.08 -31.79
C LEU A 427 -10.79 21.73 -32.51
N ILE A 428 -10.81 21.73 -33.85
CA ILE A 428 -10.94 20.51 -34.67
C ILE A 428 -9.71 19.61 -34.51
N GLN A 429 -8.52 20.19 -34.50
CA GLN A 429 -7.26 19.48 -34.37
C GLN A 429 -7.11 18.75 -33.02
N TRP A 430 -7.74 19.24 -31.96
CA TRP A 430 -7.65 18.65 -30.62
C TRP A 430 -8.95 18.01 -30.12
N GLY A 431 -10.04 18.15 -30.88
CA GLY A 431 -11.37 17.67 -30.49
C GLY A 431 -11.93 18.41 -29.27
N ILE A 432 -11.63 19.70 -29.14
CA ILE A 432 -12.06 20.52 -28.00
C ILE A 432 -13.41 21.16 -28.34
N PRO A 433 -14.50 20.86 -27.60
CA PRO A 433 -15.78 21.50 -27.82
C PRO A 433 -15.70 23.00 -27.51
N GLY A 434 -16.29 23.83 -28.36
CA GLY A 434 -16.13 25.28 -28.26
C GLY A 434 -16.69 26.05 -29.44
N GLY A 435 -16.18 27.24 -29.69
CA GLY A 435 -16.73 28.11 -30.72
C GLY A 435 -16.13 29.50 -30.77
N PHE A 436 -16.86 30.43 -31.37
CA PHE A 436 -16.50 31.84 -31.38
C PHE A 436 -17.74 32.75 -31.30
N ILE A 437 -17.50 34.00 -30.91
CA ILE A 437 -18.54 35.03 -30.80
C ILE A 437 -18.53 35.89 -32.07
N GLY A 438 -19.69 36.04 -32.71
CA GLY A 438 -19.84 36.84 -33.92
C GLY A 438 -21.14 36.56 -34.67
N THR A 439 -21.42 37.38 -35.69
CA THR A 439 -22.58 37.20 -36.56
C THR A 439 -22.21 36.34 -37.77
N PHE A 440 -23.10 35.43 -38.18
CA PHE A 440 -22.81 34.48 -39.26
C PHE A 440 -22.40 35.17 -40.58
N ALA A 441 -23.04 36.30 -40.92
CA ALA A 441 -22.77 37.08 -42.13
C ALA A 441 -21.31 37.55 -42.25
N ASP A 442 -20.66 37.86 -41.13
CA ASP A 442 -19.29 38.37 -41.11
C ASP A 442 -18.23 37.27 -41.34
N TYR A 443 -18.60 36.00 -41.10
CA TYR A 443 -17.68 34.85 -41.09
C TYR A 443 -18.07 33.73 -42.05
N GLU A 444 -19.08 33.94 -42.90
CA GLU A 444 -19.61 32.95 -43.85
C GLU A 444 -18.49 32.34 -44.73
N VAL A 445 -17.65 33.20 -45.33
CA VAL A 445 -16.57 32.79 -46.24
C VAL A 445 -15.56 31.89 -45.53
N ILE A 446 -15.27 32.17 -44.26
CA ILE A 446 -14.26 31.46 -43.46
C ILE A 446 -14.78 30.08 -43.04
N LEU A 447 -16.04 30.01 -42.62
CA LEU A 447 -16.70 28.74 -42.30
C LEU A 447 -16.78 27.83 -43.53
N LEU A 448 -17.10 28.41 -44.69
CA LEU A 448 -17.13 27.70 -45.96
C LEU A 448 -15.76 27.13 -46.33
N GLU A 449 -14.70 27.95 -46.23
CA GLU A 449 -13.33 27.52 -46.51
C GLU A 449 -12.87 26.40 -45.58
N MET A 450 -13.12 26.55 -44.27
CA MET A 450 -12.78 25.54 -43.26
C MET A 450 -13.49 24.20 -43.52
N LEU A 451 -14.80 24.21 -43.77
CA LEU A 451 -15.57 22.99 -44.05
C LEU A 451 -15.14 22.34 -45.37
N THR A 452 -14.84 23.14 -46.39
CA THR A 452 -14.35 22.63 -47.68
C THR A 452 -13.01 21.93 -47.51
N ASN A 453 -12.07 22.54 -46.76
CA ASN A 453 -10.77 21.92 -46.46
C ASN A 453 -10.92 20.62 -45.67
N LEU A 454 -11.84 20.59 -44.71
CA LEU A 454 -12.13 19.42 -43.87
C LEU A 454 -12.75 18.26 -44.69
N LEU A 455 -13.70 18.56 -45.58
CA LEU A 455 -14.31 17.57 -46.49
C LEU A 455 -13.31 17.04 -47.54
N GLN A 456 -12.43 17.89 -48.05
CA GLN A 456 -11.36 17.48 -48.98
C GLN A 456 -10.30 16.62 -48.29
N GLY A 457 -9.90 16.99 -47.07
CA GLY A 457 -8.89 16.26 -46.30
C GLY A 457 -9.39 14.94 -45.71
N SER A 458 -10.69 14.82 -45.42
CA SER A 458 -11.31 13.63 -44.84
C SER A 458 -12.61 13.26 -45.57
N PRO A 459 -12.55 12.47 -46.65
CA PRO A 459 -13.71 12.15 -47.49
C PRO A 459 -14.82 11.34 -46.80
N GLN A 460 -14.54 10.79 -45.62
CA GLN A 460 -15.47 9.98 -44.82
C GLN A 460 -16.18 10.79 -43.72
N ILE A 461 -15.89 12.08 -43.58
CA ILE A 461 -16.42 12.89 -42.49
C ILE A 461 -17.92 13.17 -42.65
N ARG A 462 -18.65 13.09 -41.53
CA ARG A 462 -20.07 13.45 -41.44
C ARG A 462 -20.24 14.71 -40.61
N VAL A 463 -20.69 15.78 -41.26
CA VAL A 463 -20.88 17.09 -40.62
C VAL A 463 -22.35 17.45 -40.62
N LEU A 464 -22.90 17.81 -39.46
CA LEU A 464 -24.26 18.36 -39.31
C LEU A 464 -24.19 19.82 -38.87
N ILE A 465 -24.84 20.71 -39.62
CA ILE A 465 -25.02 22.12 -39.28
C ILE A 465 -26.48 22.35 -38.89
N VAL A 466 -26.69 22.99 -37.74
CA VAL A 466 -28.01 23.34 -37.22
C VAL A 466 -28.17 24.85 -37.15
N GLY A 467 -29.23 25.38 -37.76
CA GLY A 467 -29.45 26.82 -37.85
C GLY A 467 -30.87 27.21 -38.27
N LYS A 468 -31.25 28.48 -38.06
CA LYS A 468 -32.57 29.00 -38.46
C LYS A 468 -32.73 29.02 -39.98
N LYS A 469 -33.96 28.88 -40.47
CA LYS A 469 -34.27 28.87 -41.90
C LYS A 469 -33.80 30.14 -42.64
N ALA A 470 -33.90 31.30 -42.00
CA ALA A 470 -33.44 32.57 -42.56
C ALA A 470 -31.92 32.58 -42.84
N LEU A 471 -31.11 31.99 -41.94
CA LEU A 471 -29.66 31.89 -42.15
C LEU A 471 -29.31 31.01 -43.35
N PHE A 472 -30.09 29.95 -43.60
CA PHE A 472 -29.87 29.07 -44.74
C PHE A 472 -30.40 29.62 -46.07
N SER A 473 -31.31 30.60 -46.06
CA SER A 473 -31.75 31.28 -47.28
C SER A 473 -30.78 32.34 -47.75
N ASP A 474 -29.99 32.89 -46.81
CA ASP A 474 -29.07 33.98 -47.05
C ASP A 474 -27.65 33.48 -47.45
N MET A 475 -27.44 32.15 -47.50
CA MET A 475 -26.16 31.54 -47.89
C MET A 475 -25.88 31.68 -49.39
N THR A 476 -24.60 31.93 -49.72
CA THR A 476 -24.11 32.04 -51.10
C THR A 476 -24.24 30.74 -51.92
N GLU A 477 -24.25 30.85 -53.25
CA GLU A 477 -24.32 29.69 -54.18
C GLU A 477 -23.21 28.65 -53.95
N GLN A 478 -22.08 29.08 -53.39
CA GLN A 478 -20.95 28.20 -53.09
C GLN A 478 -21.24 27.19 -51.97
N TRP A 479 -22.11 27.52 -51.01
CA TRP A 479 -22.57 26.56 -50.00
C TRP A 479 -23.42 25.46 -50.60
N GLN A 480 -24.28 25.79 -51.57
CA GLN A 480 -25.14 24.82 -52.24
C GLN A 480 -24.32 23.76 -53.01
N ALA A 481 -23.10 24.10 -53.44
CA ALA A 481 -22.21 23.18 -54.14
C ALA A 481 -21.57 22.11 -53.24
N ILE A 482 -21.40 22.39 -51.94
CA ILE A 482 -20.77 21.45 -50.98
C ILE A 482 -21.79 20.71 -50.10
N VAL A 483 -23.01 21.26 -49.95
CA VAL A 483 -24.07 20.67 -49.13
C VAL A 483 -24.62 19.42 -49.81
N SER A 484 -24.54 18.29 -49.10
CA SER A 484 -24.99 16.99 -49.59
C SER A 484 -26.50 16.81 -49.44
N ALA A 485 -27.10 17.35 -48.37
CA ALA A 485 -28.54 17.36 -48.17
C ALA A 485 -28.97 18.46 -47.18
N LYS A 486 -30.14 19.06 -47.44
CA LYS A 486 -30.78 20.08 -46.58
C LYS A 486 -32.12 19.55 -46.09
N TYR A 487 -32.39 19.70 -44.80
CA TYR A 487 -33.60 19.27 -44.13
C TYR A 487 -34.29 20.47 -43.49
N GLU A 488 -35.55 20.72 -43.88
CA GLU A 488 -36.32 21.86 -43.37
C GLU A 488 -37.49 21.43 -42.44
N GLY A 489 -37.72 20.13 -42.27
CA GLY A 489 -38.81 19.56 -41.47
C GLY A 489 -40.09 19.35 -42.29
N ASN A 490 -39.96 19.16 -43.60
CA ASN A 490 -41.08 19.02 -44.53
C ASN A 490 -41.12 17.59 -45.10
N LYS A 491 -42.31 17.14 -45.57
CA LYS A 491 -42.51 15.83 -46.23
C LYS A 491 -41.69 15.62 -47.53
N LYS A 492 -40.99 16.65 -48.02
CA LYS A 492 -40.13 16.63 -49.21
C LYS A 492 -38.63 16.50 -48.88
N ASP A 493 -38.28 16.40 -47.59
CA ASP A 493 -36.88 16.22 -47.20
C ASP A 493 -36.33 14.87 -47.70
N PRO A 494 -35.06 14.81 -48.13
CA PRO A 494 -34.46 13.59 -48.66
C PRO A 494 -34.31 12.50 -47.59
N GLU A 495 -34.34 11.22 -47.96
CA GLU A 495 -34.05 10.14 -47.00
C GLU A 495 -32.57 10.15 -46.59
N LEU A 496 -32.31 10.07 -45.28
CA LEU A 496 -30.96 9.99 -44.75
C LEU A 496 -30.33 8.63 -45.08
N LYS A 497 -29.38 8.61 -45.99
CA LYS A 497 -28.59 7.41 -46.30
C LYS A 497 -27.67 7.05 -45.14
N ASN A 498 -27.75 5.81 -44.65
CA ASN A 498 -26.88 5.32 -43.58
C ASN A 498 -25.39 5.43 -43.99
N ASN A 499 -24.57 6.01 -43.10
CA ASN A 499 -23.12 6.17 -43.26
C ASN A 499 -22.66 6.96 -44.50
N ALA A 500 -23.54 7.76 -45.12
CA ALA A 500 -23.09 8.67 -46.17
C ALA A 500 -22.26 9.82 -45.56
N ALA A 501 -21.05 9.99 -46.09
CA ALA A 501 -20.17 11.12 -45.79
C ALA A 501 -20.63 12.37 -46.53
N GLY A 502 -20.41 13.53 -45.93
CA GLY A 502 -20.84 14.80 -46.51
C GLY A 502 -21.33 15.82 -45.48
N LEU A 503 -21.74 16.97 -46.00
CA LEU A 503 -22.24 18.10 -45.24
C LEU A 503 -23.77 18.12 -45.24
N TYR A 504 -24.36 18.09 -44.06
CA TYR A 504 -25.80 18.06 -43.85
C TYR A 504 -26.25 19.31 -43.11
N MET A 505 -27.35 19.92 -43.56
CA MET A 505 -27.94 21.08 -42.91
C MET A 505 -29.34 20.76 -42.40
N ALA A 506 -29.63 21.10 -41.16
CA ALA A 506 -30.92 20.87 -40.54
C ALA A 506 -31.44 22.13 -39.85
N THR A 507 -32.72 22.44 -40.03
CA THR A 507 -33.39 23.44 -39.19
C THR A 507 -33.75 22.83 -37.82
N PRO A 508 -33.94 23.66 -36.78
CA PRO A 508 -34.59 23.26 -35.53
C PRO A 508 -35.80 22.36 -35.72
N ASN A 509 -36.69 22.76 -36.63
CA ASN A 509 -37.92 22.04 -36.95
C ASN A 509 -37.64 20.71 -37.69
N ALA A 510 -36.53 20.59 -38.41
CA ALA A 510 -36.14 19.34 -39.06
C ALA A 510 -35.65 18.30 -38.05
N LEU A 511 -34.90 18.71 -37.02
CA LEU A 511 -34.47 17.82 -35.93
C LEU A 511 -35.64 17.24 -35.15
N GLU A 512 -36.72 18.03 -34.98
CA GLU A 512 -37.94 17.57 -34.30
C GLU A 512 -38.78 16.62 -35.17
N ASN A 513 -38.89 16.90 -36.48
CA ASN A 513 -39.78 16.15 -37.38
C ASN A 513 -39.10 14.96 -38.08
N HIS A 514 -37.76 14.85 -38.04
CA HIS A 514 -36.99 13.74 -38.62
C HIS A 514 -36.05 13.09 -37.58
N PRO A 515 -36.56 12.18 -36.75
CA PRO A 515 -35.77 11.46 -35.75
C PRO A 515 -34.50 10.76 -36.28
N PRO A 516 -34.42 10.25 -37.53
CA PRO A 516 -33.18 9.64 -38.03
C PRO A 516 -31.95 10.56 -38.02
N LEU A 517 -32.14 11.89 -38.12
CA LEU A 517 -31.04 12.86 -38.05
C LEU A 517 -30.42 12.92 -36.65
N SER A 518 -31.26 12.84 -35.62
CA SER A 518 -30.86 12.99 -34.22
C SER A 518 -30.19 11.71 -33.69
N ARG A 519 -30.66 10.54 -34.15
CA ARG A 519 -30.10 9.22 -33.83
C ARG A 519 -28.80 8.88 -34.57
N ALA A 520 -28.45 9.65 -35.59
CA ALA A 520 -27.26 9.39 -36.40
C ALA A 520 -25.97 9.77 -35.65
N LYS A 521 -24.89 9.01 -35.89
CA LYS A 521 -23.55 9.37 -35.41
C LYS A 521 -22.92 10.41 -36.34
N TRP A 522 -22.50 11.53 -35.77
CA TRP A 522 -21.86 12.64 -36.47
C TRP A 522 -20.39 12.74 -36.04
N ASP A 523 -19.51 13.12 -36.96
CA ASP A 523 -18.12 13.43 -36.59
C ASP A 523 -18.03 14.87 -36.07
N LEU A 524 -18.75 15.81 -36.71
CA LEU A 524 -18.82 17.22 -36.32
C LEU A 524 -20.27 17.71 -36.29
N LEU A 525 -20.68 18.32 -35.18
CA LEU A 525 -21.94 19.05 -35.04
C LEU A 525 -21.63 20.54 -34.88
N MET A 526 -22.18 21.38 -35.75
CA MET A 526 -22.03 22.83 -35.67
C MET A 526 -23.38 23.50 -35.44
N ILE A 527 -23.49 24.31 -34.38
CA ILE A 527 -24.71 25.02 -34.01
C ILE A 527 -24.53 26.51 -34.29
N LEU A 528 -25.31 27.05 -35.22
CA LEU A 528 -25.30 28.48 -35.56
C LEU A 528 -26.21 29.24 -34.60
N GLU A 529 -25.74 30.36 -34.02
CA GLU A 529 -26.46 31.13 -32.99
C GLU A 529 -26.91 30.27 -31.80
N ALA A 530 -25.98 29.51 -31.22
CA ALA A 530 -26.26 28.51 -30.20
C ALA A 530 -26.97 29.09 -28.95
N ASP A 531 -26.57 30.28 -28.52
CA ASP A 531 -27.17 31.04 -27.42
C ASP A 531 -28.59 31.53 -27.72
N ALA A 532 -28.89 31.86 -28.97
CA ALA A 532 -30.23 32.28 -29.38
C ALA A 532 -31.19 31.08 -29.57
N LEU A 533 -30.67 29.92 -29.98
CA LEU A 533 -31.44 28.69 -30.21
C LEU A 533 -31.75 27.94 -28.92
N ILE A 534 -30.81 27.89 -27.97
CA ILE A 534 -30.92 27.08 -26.76
C ILE A 534 -31.05 27.99 -25.55
N LYS A 535 -32.27 28.08 -25.00
CA LYS A 535 -32.56 28.92 -23.83
C LYS A 535 -32.68 28.13 -22.53
N SER A 536 -33.11 26.87 -22.58
CA SER A 536 -33.31 26.01 -21.41
C SER A 536 -33.08 24.53 -21.72
N SER A 537 -32.77 23.76 -20.67
CA SER A 537 -32.62 22.28 -20.66
C SER A 537 -33.94 21.52 -20.76
N THR A 538 -35.07 22.23 -20.88
CA THR A 538 -36.43 21.68 -20.99
C THR A 538 -37.01 21.74 -22.40
N SER A 539 -36.29 22.33 -23.35
CA SER A 539 -36.78 22.47 -24.72
C SER A 539 -36.66 21.16 -25.52
N LYS A 540 -37.65 20.86 -26.39
CA LYS A 540 -37.61 19.70 -27.29
C LYS A 540 -36.40 19.71 -28.23
N LEU A 541 -35.91 20.90 -28.59
CA LEU A 541 -34.70 21.07 -29.38
C LEU A 541 -33.43 20.71 -28.59
N TYR A 542 -33.32 21.12 -27.32
CA TYR A 542 -32.19 20.74 -26.44
C TYR A 542 -32.07 19.22 -26.37
N ASN A 543 -33.20 18.60 -26.07
CA ASN A 543 -33.42 17.16 -26.07
C ASN A 543 -32.87 16.52 -27.37
N ASN A 544 -33.40 16.89 -28.54
CA ASN A 544 -32.93 16.34 -29.81
C ASN A 544 -31.44 16.65 -30.11
N LEU A 545 -30.85 17.69 -29.56
CA LEU A 545 -29.43 18.00 -29.74
C LEU A 545 -28.52 17.19 -28.82
N VAL A 546 -28.90 16.93 -27.57
CA VAL A 546 -28.17 16.03 -26.64
C VAL A 546 -28.08 14.62 -27.23
N SER A 547 -29.07 14.25 -28.04
CA SER A 547 -29.10 12.96 -28.74
C SER A 547 -28.14 12.75 -29.85
N CYS A 548 -27.75 13.86 -30.46
CA CYS A 548 -26.88 13.86 -31.60
C CYS A 548 -25.50 13.47 -31.08
N LYS A 549 -25.18 12.17 -31.18
CA LYS A 549 -23.84 11.66 -30.83
C LYS A 549 -22.82 12.22 -31.82
N ALA A 550 -22.20 13.33 -31.44
CA ALA A 550 -21.12 13.97 -32.17
C ALA A 550 -19.77 13.76 -31.48
N ARG A 551 -18.68 13.57 -32.24
CA ARG A 551 -17.32 13.53 -31.65
C ARG A 551 -16.84 14.91 -31.23
N LEU A 552 -17.27 15.95 -31.95
CA LEU A 552 -16.96 17.35 -31.67
C LEU A 552 -18.20 18.21 -31.90
N VAL A 553 -18.46 19.12 -30.96
CA VAL A 553 -19.53 20.14 -31.07
C VAL A 553 -18.90 21.52 -31.14
N LEU A 554 -19.23 22.27 -32.18
CA LEU A 554 -18.81 23.66 -32.39
C LEU A 554 -20.00 24.61 -32.39
N GLY A 555 -19.83 25.81 -31.84
CA GLY A 555 -20.88 26.83 -31.72
C GLY A 555 -20.49 28.18 -32.30
N LEU A 556 -21.45 28.86 -32.91
CA LEU A 556 -21.41 30.29 -33.14
C LEU A 556 -22.30 30.99 -32.11
N PHE A 557 -21.76 31.94 -31.37
CA PHE A 557 -22.47 32.64 -30.29
C PHE A 557 -22.70 34.10 -30.66
N THR A 558 -23.90 34.62 -30.38
CA THR A 558 -24.23 36.04 -30.63
C THR A 558 -23.65 36.96 -29.56
N GLY A 559 -23.51 36.48 -28.32
CA GLY A 559 -22.89 37.23 -27.23
C GLY A 559 -22.40 36.36 -26.07
N THR A 560 -21.96 37.01 -24.98
CA THR A 560 -21.48 36.36 -23.75
C THR A 560 -22.54 36.26 -22.65
N GLU A 561 -23.77 36.72 -22.90
CA GLU A 561 -24.85 36.77 -21.89
C GLU A 561 -25.25 35.40 -21.35
N PHE A 562 -25.00 34.33 -22.11
CA PHE A 562 -25.27 32.97 -21.65
C PHE A 562 -24.37 32.53 -20.49
N PHE A 563 -23.21 33.18 -20.26
CA PHE A 563 -22.37 32.91 -19.10
C PHE A 563 -23.02 33.33 -17.76
N SER A 564 -23.89 34.35 -17.78
CA SER A 564 -24.56 34.85 -16.58
C SER A 564 -25.86 34.12 -16.25
N HIS A 565 -26.46 33.42 -17.21
CA HIS A 565 -27.72 32.70 -17.02
C HIS A 565 -27.47 31.20 -16.77
N GLN A 566 -27.63 30.77 -15.51
CA GLN A 566 -27.34 29.39 -15.07
C GLN A 566 -28.03 28.32 -15.92
N GLN A 567 -29.34 28.46 -16.20
CA GLN A 567 -30.10 27.47 -16.97
C GLN A 567 -29.62 27.32 -18.42
N SER A 568 -29.27 28.42 -19.09
CA SER A 568 -28.77 28.39 -20.47
C SER A 568 -27.34 27.88 -20.52
N PHE A 569 -26.52 28.22 -19.51
CA PHE A 569 -25.16 27.72 -19.37
C PHE A 569 -25.10 26.21 -19.12
N GLU A 570 -25.99 25.67 -18.28
CA GLU A 570 -26.12 24.23 -18.02
C GLU A 570 -26.58 23.46 -19.27
N ALA A 571 -27.57 23.99 -19.99
CA ALA A 571 -28.06 23.39 -21.22
C ALA A 571 -26.97 23.34 -22.31
N LEU A 572 -26.24 24.44 -22.52
CA LEU A 572 -25.14 24.48 -23.49
C LEU A 572 -23.99 23.56 -23.07
N SER A 573 -23.62 23.53 -21.79
CA SER A 573 -22.54 22.66 -21.29
C SER A 573 -22.85 21.18 -21.54
N SER A 574 -24.11 20.77 -21.40
CA SER A 574 -24.55 19.40 -21.61
C SER A 574 -24.53 19.00 -23.08
N ILE A 575 -24.99 19.87 -23.99
CA ILE A 575 -24.94 19.62 -25.45
C ILE A 575 -23.50 19.52 -25.95
N PHE A 576 -22.61 20.37 -25.46
CA PHE A 576 -21.20 20.38 -25.86
C PHE A 576 -20.36 19.28 -25.16
N GLY A 577 -20.95 18.53 -24.22
CA GLY A 577 -20.25 17.47 -23.48
C GLY A 577 -19.16 17.99 -22.55
N ILE A 578 -19.34 19.19 -21.97
CA ILE A 578 -18.35 19.87 -21.14
C ILE A 578 -18.59 19.57 -19.66
N GLN A 579 -17.66 18.83 -19.04
CA GLN A 579 -17.68 18.51 -17.60
C GLN A 579 -17.04 19.62 -16.73
N ASP A 580 -15.80 20.04 -17.01
CA ASP A 580 -15.17 21.20 -16.34
C ASP A 580 -15.52 22.50 -17.05
N ARG A 581 -16.63 23.07 -16.60
CA ARG A 581 -17.26 24.26 -17.19
C ARG A 581 -16.37 25.50 -17.10
N ALA A 582 -15.59 25.65 -16.04
CA ALA A 582 -14.80 26.86 -15.78
C ALA A 582 -13.62 27.00 -16.75
N THR A 583 -12.96 25.89 -17.08
CA THR A 583 -11.79 25.90 -17.97
C THR A 583 -12.21 25.85 -19.43
N VAL A 584 -13.04 24.88 -19.81
CA VAL A 584 -13.28 24.58 -21.23
C VAL A 584 -14.02 25.72 -21.93
N TRP A 585 -15.02 26.34 -21.29
CA TRP A 585 -15.73 27.46 -21.92
C TRP A 585 -14.86 28.70 -22.10
N LYS A 586 -14.02 29.02 -21.12
CA LYS A 586 -13.13 30.20 -21.15
C LYS A 586 -12.12 30.15 -22.30
N TYR A 587 -11.64 28.95 -22.64
CA TYR A 587 -10.61 28.77 -23.68
C TYR A 587 -11.16 28.17 -24.98
N GLY A 588 -12.32 27.51 -24.93
CA GLY A 588 -13.01 26.91 -26.06
C GLY A 588 -13.82 27.91 -26.87
N VAL A 589 -14.39 28.95 -26.24
CA VAL A 589 -15.10 30.03 -26.93
C VAL A 589 -14.21 31.27 -27.05
N ARG A 590 -13.99 31.72 -28.28
CA ARG A 590 -13.11 32.87 -28.56
C ARG A 590 -13.90 34.12 -28.98
N ASN A 591 -13.65 35.24 -28.33
CA ASN A 591 -14.01 36.56 -28.86
C ASN A 591 -12.89 37.04 -29.80
N PRO A 592 -13.16 37.27 -31.10
CA PRO A 592 -12.14 37.66 -32.07
C PRO A 592 -11.58 39.08 -31.87
N TYR A 593 -12.25 39.94 -31.09
CA TYR A 593 -11.80 41.29 -30.75
C TYR A 593 -10.93 41.37 -29.49
N GLU A 594 -10.77 40.25 -28.77
CA GLU A 594 -10.00 40.23 -27.54
C GLU A 594 -8.51 39.99 -27.82
N GLU A 595 -7.66 40.94 -27.41
CA GLU A 595 -6.27 41.00 -27.87
C GLU A 595 -5.42 39.81 -27.43
N LYS A 596 -5.61 39.24 -26.22
CA LYS A 596 -4.78 38.13 -25.70
C LYS A 596 -5.53 37.22 -24.71
N ILE A 597 -5.67 35.95 -25.07
CA ILE A 597 -5.91 34.86 -24.11
C ILE A 597 -4.65 34.01 -24.03
N ALA A 598 -4.06 33.90 -22.84
CA ALA A 598 -3.00 32.93 -22.58
C ALA A 598 -3.62 31.63 -22.05
N LEU A 599 -3.23 30.49 -22.61
CA LEU A 599 -3.61 29.17 -22.11
C LEU A 599 -3.35 29.07 -20.59
N PRO A 600 -4.17 28.30 -19.85
CA PRO A 600 -4.01 28.17 -18.41
C PRO A 600 -2.62 27.62 -18.08
N PRO A 601 -2.03 27.96 -16.92
CA PRO A 601 -0.71 27.47 -16.55
C PRO A 601 -0.68 25.94 -16.66
N ALA A 602 0.40 25.42 -17.27
CA ALA A 602 0.55 23.98 -17.44
C ALA A 602 0.51 23.29 -16.08
N TYR A 603 -0.23 22.19 -16.00
CA TYR A 603 -0.28 21.36 -14.81
C TYR A 603 1.14 20.91 -14.44
N ARG A 604 1.52 21.15 -13.18
CA ARG A 604 2.80 20.70 -12.67
C ARG A 604 2.60 19.35 -12.01
N LEU A 605 3.19 18.31 -12.61
CA LEU A 605 3.26 16.98 -12.02
C LEU A 605 3.71 17.07 -10.57
N ARG A 606 2.93 16.49 -9.66
CA ARG A 606 3.38 16.34 -8.28
C ARG A 606 4.47 15.27 -8.28
N LYS A 607 5.73 15.68 -8.21
CA LYS A 607 6.85 14.74 -8.11
C LYS A 607 6.62 13.85 -6.88
N ARG A 608 6.42 12.56 -7.11
CA ARG A 608 6.47 11.55 -6.04
C ARG A 608 7.87 11.58 -5.46
N PHE A 609 8.05 12.22 -4.30
CA PHE A 609 9.31 12.13 -3.57
C PHE A 609 9.43 10.68 -3.09
N GLU A 610 10.43 9.95 -3.59
CA GLU A 610 10.93 8.76 -2.91
C GLU A 610 11.40 9.21 -1.52
N THR A 611 10.61 8.96 -0.48
CA THR A 611 11.03 9.09 0.92
C THR A 611 12.02 7.97 1.22
N GLY A 612 13.25 8.14 0.71
CA GLY A 612 14.24 7.08 0.71
C GLY A 612 15.67 7.57 0.47
N LYS A 613 16.01 8.80 0.85
CA LYS A 613 17.36 9.26 1.24
C LYS A 613 17.33 10.76 1.57
N LYS A 614 17.41 11.11 2.86
CA LYS A 614 17.88 12.44 3.25
C LYS A 614 19.37 12.51 2.90
N THR A 615 19.72 13.22 1.83
CA THR A 615 21.03 13.90 1.77
C THR A 615 20.89 15.22 2.54
N PRO A 616 21.80 15.54 3.46
CA PRO A 616 21.81 16.84 4.11
C PRO A 616 22.32 17.89 3.10
N GLU A 617 21.78 19.11 3.22
CA GLU A 617 22.13 20.35 2.52
C GLU A 617 21.15 20.78 1.41
N GLY A 618 20.61 21.98 1.61
CA GLY A 618 19.83 22.73 0.62
C GLY A 618 18.49 23.23 1.15
N LEU A 619 18.52 24.24 2.01
CA LEU A 619 17.35 25.10 2.26
C LEU A 619 16.96 25.75 0.93
N ALA A 620 15.76 25.43 0.41
CA ALA A 620 15.18 26.15 -0.71
C ALA A 620 14.67 27.51 -0.20
N GLU A 621 15.39 28.59 -0.53
CA GLU A 621 14.90 29.96 -0.38
C GLU A 621 13.71 30.21 -1.29
N PHE A 622 12.55 30.49 -0.70
CA PHE A 622 11.43 31.13 -1.39
C PHE A 622 11.59 32.64 -1.31
N THR A 623 11.90 33.29 -2.43
CA THR A 623 11.85 34.76 -2.54
C THR A 623 10.45 35.19 -2.99
N LEU A 624 9.64 35.65 -2.04
CA LEU A 624 8.42 36.41 -2.33
C LEU A 624 8.80 37.88 -2.57
N ARG A 625 8.56 38.37 -3.79
CA ARG A 625 8.50 39.82 -4.06
C ARG A 625 7.16 40.33 -3.51
N ASN A 626 7.19 41.06 -2.40
CA ASN A 626 6.07 41.89 -1.97
C ASN A 626 6.48 43.36 -2.01
N ASP A 627 5.76 44.12 -2.84
CA ASP A 627 5.72 45.57 -2.78
C ASP A 627 4.70 46.03 -1.74
N LEU A 628 5.13 47.03 -0.97
CA LEU A 628 4.41 47.98 -0.11
C LEU A 628 4.11 47.63 1.37
N PRO A 629 4.17 48.65 2.25
CA PRO A 629 4.40 48.49 3.67
C PRO A 629 3.13 48.68 4.49
N ASN A 630 2.94 47.90 5.55
CA ASN A 630 2.49 48.43 6.84
C ASN A 630 2.77 47.44 7.97
N THR A 631 3.56 47.92 8.93
CA THR A 631 3.66 47.55 10.34
C THR A 631 3.00 46.23 10.77
N ALA A 632 3.77 45.14 10.71
CA ALA A 632 3.56 43.96 11.54
C ALA A 632 4.57 43.99 12.69
N ILE A 633 4.07 43.99 13.93
CA ILE A 633 4.86 43.76 15.13
C ILE A 633 5.39 42.32 15.05
N PRO A 634 6.69 42.05 15.20
CA PRO A 634 7.22 40.69 15.11
C PRO A 634 6.70 39.86 16.28
N ILE A 635 5.93 38.82 15.98
CA ILE A 635 5.72 37.71 16.90
C ILE A 635 7.09 37.05 17.10
N PRO A 636 7.59 36.88 18.33
CA PRO A 636 8.89 36.26 18.55
C PRO A 636 8.89 34.83 17.96
N PRO A 637 9.99 34.39 17.33
CA PRO A 637 10.06 33.06 16.73
C PRO A 637 9.82 32.01 17.81
N ARG A 638 8.77 31.19 17.62
CA ARG A 638 8.59 29.98 18.41
C ARG A 638 9.73 29.04 18.05
N THR A 639 10.66 28.85 18.98
CA THR A 639 11.63 27.75 18.93
C THR A 639 10.89 26.45 19.22
N GLU A 640 10.34 25.84 18.17
CA GLU A 640 9.88 24.46 18.21
C GLU A 640 11.11 23.55 18.23
N ASN A 641 11.49 23.07 19.41
CA ASN A 641 12.42 21.96 19.53
C ASN A 641 11.64 20.66 19.33
N THR A 642 11.55 20.18 18.09
CA THR A 642 11.05 18.84 17.78
C THR A 642 12.10 17.82 18.25
N ILE A 643 11.82 17.11 19.33
CA ILE A 643 12.63 15.96 19.76
C ILE A 643 11.94 14.70 19.23
N GLN A 644 12.53 14.06 18.23
CA GLN A 644 12.13 12.71 17.82
C GLN A 644 12.64 11.72 18.87
N VAL A 645 11.73 11.12 19.65
CA VAL A 645 12.08 10.08 20.62
C VAL A 645 11.66 8.74 20.06
N SER A 646 12.67 7.91 19.72
CA SER A 646 12.61 6.48 19.42
C SER A 646 11.54 5.98 18.43
N SER A 647 11.98 5.54 17.23
CA SER A 647 11.23 4.54 16.47
C SER A 647 11.27 3.21 17.21
N VAL A 648 10.12 2.60 17.54
CA VAL A 648 10.10 1.22 18.01
C VAL A 648 10.53 0.34 16.84
N LYS A 649 11.82 -0.04 16.79
CA LYS A 649 12.34 -1.04 15.84
C LYS A 649 11.96 -2.45 16.32
N GLY A 650 10.66 -2.73 16.33
CA GLY A 650 10.12 -4.09 16.39
C GLY A 650 9.80 -4.60 14.98
N ASN A 651 9.36 -5.85 14.85
CA ASN A 651 8.97 -6.52 13.59
C ASN A 651 7.78 -5.88 12.82
N LEU A 652 7.48 -4.59 13.04
CA LEU A 652 6.34 -3.87 12.50
C LEU A 652 6.64 -3.35 11.08
N GLU A 653 5.75 -3.60 10.13
CA GLU A 653 5.85 -3.11 8.73
C GLU A 653 5.32 -1.68 8.54
N PHE A 654 4.65 -1.13 9.55
CA PHE A 654 4.28 0.28 9.63
C PHE A 654 5.22 1.03 10.58
N ALA A 655 5.55 2.27 10.24
CA ALA A 655 6.37 3.11 11.10
C ALA A 655 5.47 3.72 12.18
N LEU A 656 5.83 3.48 13.43
CA LEU A 656 5.17 4.05 14.59
C LEU A 656 6.20 4.92 15.30
N SER A 657 5.92 6.22 15.36
CA SER A 657 6.82 7.23 15.93
C SER A 657 6.10 8.14 16.88
N ILE A 658 6.77 8.48 17.97
CA ILE A 658 6.28 9.46 18.94
C ILE A 658 6.99 10.79 18.69
N GLU A 659 6.20 11.83 18.48
CA GLU A 659 6.68 13.20 18.44
C GLU A 659 6.30 13.88 19.75
N THR A 660 7.30 14.42 20.46
CA THR A 660 7.09 15.15 21.70
C THR A 660 7.28 16.64 21.43
N SER A 661 6.25 17.45 21.70
CA SER A 661 6.31 18.90 21.58
C SER A 661 6.34 19.54 22.98
N SER A 662 7.36 20.34 23.26
CA SER A 662 7.45 21.09 24.52
C SER A 662 6.57 22.33 24.47
N LEU A 663 5.26 22.17 24.49
CA LEU A 663 4.34 23.27 24.85
C LEU A 663 4.02 23.21 26.35
N ASN A 664 4.09 24.36 27.02
CA ASN A 664 3.48 24.55 28.33
C ASN A 664 1.99 24.22 28.20
N SER A 665 1.55 23.23 28.98
CA SER A 665 0.18 22.70 28.94
C SER A 665 -0.86 23.80 29.17
N TYR A 666 -1.83 23.93 28.26
CA TYR A 666 -3.20 24.13 28.72
C TYR A 666 -3.61 22.82 29.40
N GLY A 667 -3.95 22.90 30.68
CA GLY A 667 -4.33 21.74 31.48
C GLY A 667 -5.57 21.09 30.90
N GLY A 668 -5.45 19.83 30.48
CA GLY A 668 -6.59 19.00 30.11
C GLY A 668 -7.54 18.86 31.29
N TYR A 669 -8.83 18.78 30.98
CA TYR A 669 -10.01 18.76 31.86
C TYR A 669 -10.07 17.62 32.91
N TYR A 670 -9.01 16.81 33.08
CA TYR A 670 -9.04 15.61 33.92
C TYR A 670 -7.91 15.59 34.95
N ASN A 671 -8.27 15.38 36.20
CA ASN A 671 -7.39 15.37 37.37
C ASN A 671 -6.51 14.09 37.44
N GLY A 672 -5.88 13.68 36.33
CA GLY A 672 -5.11 12.42 36.23
C GLY A 672 -3.95 12.32 37.22
N GLY A 673 -3.40 13.46 37.65
CA GLY A 673 -2.36 13.53 38.68
C GLY A 673 -2.82 13.10 40.07
N SER A 674 -4.05 13.43 40.49
CA SER A 674 -4.59 13.02 41.79
C SER A 674 -4.95 11.54 41.80
N PHE A 675 -5.59 11.05 40.72
CA PHE A 675 -5.89 9.63 40.54
C PHE A 675 -4.63 8.76 40.62
N LEU A 676 -3.55 9.14 39.92
CA LEU A 676 -2.29 8.39 39.95
C LEU A 676 -1.68 8.30 41.36
N GLN A 677 -1.77 9.37 42.14
CA GLN A 677 -1.28 9.36 43.52
C GLN A 677 -2.10 8.43 44.42
N GLU A 678 -3.42 8.44 44.27
CA GLU A 678 -4.32 7.56 45.00
C GLU A 678 -4.12 6.09 44.61
N ALA A 679 -4.04 5.81 43.30
CA ALA A 679 -3.81 4.47 42.77
C ALA A 679 -2.52 3.84 43.31
N LYS A 680 -1.44 4.63 43.38
CA LYS A 680 -0.16 4.20 43.95
C LYS A 680 -0.24 3.88 45.44
N LYS A 681 -1.05 4.61 46.21
CA LYS A 681 -1.28 4.32 47.64
C LYS A 681 -2.09 3.04 47.84
N LEU A 682 -3.05 2.80 46.96
CA LEU A 682 -4.03 1.71 47.07
C LEU A 682 -3.61 0.46 46.26
N VAL A 683 -2.40 0.42 45.71
CA VAL A 683 -1.95 -0.64 44.80
C VAL A 683 -1.94 -2.01 45.46
N GLU A 684 -1.53 -2.11 46.73
CA GLU A 684 -1.45 -3.36 47.49
C GLU A 684 -2.75 -3.68 48.26
N TYR A 685 -3.74 -2.78 48.25
CA TYR A 685 -4.98 -2.98 48.99
C TYR A 685 -5.83 -4.08 48.35
N VAL A 686 -6.31 -5.03 49.15
CA VAL A 686 -7.18 -6.13 48.72
C VAL A 686 -8.32 -6.27 49.70
N GLU A 687 -9.54 -6.47 49.20
CA GLU A 687 -10.71 -6.77 50.03
C GLU A 687 -11.05 -8.27 50.01
N HIS A 688 -11.65 -8.73 51.11
CA HIS A 688 -12.39 -9.96 51.22
C HIS A 688 -13.68 -9.92 50.38
N ARG A 689 -14.31 -11.08 50.19
CA ARG A 689 -15.49 -11.24 49.32
C ARG A 689 -16.56 -10.20 49.64
N ALA A 690 -16.78 -9.29 48.70
CA ALA A 690 -17.78 -8.22 48.78
C ALA A 690 -19.00 -8.55 47.90
N LYS A 691 -20.13 -7.90 48.19
CA LYS A 691 -21.34 -8.00 47.35
C LYS A 691 -21.20 -7.06 46.16
N PHE A 692 -21.58 -7.52 44.96
CA PHE A 692 -21.67 -6.68 43.77
C PHE A 692 -22.66 -5.53 43.99
N ILE A 693 -22.24 -4.32 43.63
CA ILE A 693 -23.07 -3.12 43.65
C ILE A 693 -22.90 -2.41 42.30
N PRO A 694 -24.00 -2.10 41.61
CA PRO A 694 -23.92 -1.42 40.33
C PRO A 694 -23.19 -0.08 40.41
N PHE A 695 -22.43 0.26 39.38
CA PHE A 695 -21.65 1.47 39.28
C PHE A 695 -21.54 1.91 37.81
N MET A 696 -22.06 3.11 37.54
CA MET A 696 -22.03 3.74 36.22
C MET A 696 -21.49 5.15 36.36
N SER A 697 -20.43 5.45 35.63
CA SER A 697 -19.77 6.75 35.57
C SER A 697 -18.93 6.85 34.29
N TYR A 698 -18.90 8.04 33.68
CA TYR A 698 -18.22 8.31 32.40
C TYR A 698 -16.70 8.32 32.52
N TRP A 699 -16.15 8.95 33.57
CA TRP A 699 -14.72 8.92 33.91
C TRP A 699 -14.53 8.39 35.33
N PRO A 700 -14.69 7.07 35.51
CA PRO A 700 -14.72 6.49 36.84
C PRO A 700 -13.34 6.54 37.49
N THR A 701 -13.30 7.09 38.70
CA THR A 701 -12.14 7.14 39.60
C THR A 701 -12.53 6.63 41.00
N TYR A 702 -11.58 6.44 41.91
CA TYR A 702 -11.91 6.02 43.28
C TYR A 702 -12.87 7.00 43.99
N SER A 703 -12.74 8.30 43.72
CA SER A 703 -13.59 9.34 44.32
C SER A 703 -15.04 9.30 43.83
N SER A 704 -15.29 8.65 42.69
CA SER A 704 -16.66 8.48 42.16
C SER A 704 -17.40 7.27 42.72
N MET A 705 -16.76 6.46 43.57
CA MET A 705 -17.35 5.26 44.15
C MET A 705 -17.80 5.48 45.61
N SER A 706 -18.93 4.89 46.01
CA SER A 706 -19.31 4.72 47.42
C SER A 706 -18.34 3.77 48.14
N MET A 707 -18.36 3.75 49.47
CA MET A 707 -17.51 2.84 50.25
C MET A 707 -17.80 1.37 49.93
N GLU A 708 -19.06 1.00 49.74
CA GLU A 708 -19.43 -0.36 49.38
C GLU A 708 -19.04 -0.71 47.94
N GLN A 709 -19.14 0.24 47.02
CA GLN A 709 -18.65 0.09 45.64
C GLN A 709 -17.13 -0.08 45.58
N GLN A 710 -16.37 0.64 46.42
CA GLN A 710 -14.92 0.46 46.54
C GLN A 710 -14.57 -0.94 47.07
N LYS A 711 -15.30 -1.46 48.07
CA LYS A 711 -15.09 -2.81 48.57
C LYS A 711 -15.28 -3.86 47.49
N TRP A 712 -16.34 -3.72 46.68
CA TRP A 712 -16.54 -4.57 45.50
C TRP A 712 -15.38 -4.46 44.52
N TYR A 713 -15.00 -3.23 44.13
CA TYR A 713 -13.89 -3.00 43.20
C TYR A 713 -12.59 -3.66 43.65
N PHE A 714 -12.20 -3.49 44.91
CA PHE A 714 -10.94 -4.04 45.41
C PHE A 714 -10.95 -5.57 45.56
N TYR A 715 -12.12 -6.17 45.84
CA TYR A 715 -12.29 -7.62 45.76
C TYR A 715 -12.17 -8.11 44.31
N TRP A 716 -12.93 -7.51 43.39
CA TRP A 716 -12.95 -7.85 41.95
C TRP A 716 -11.57 -7.69 41.31
N ARG A 717 -10.89 -6.55 41.52
CA ARG A 717 -9.52 -6.30 41.06
C ARG A 717 -8.55 -7.37 41.56
N GLY A 718 -8.70 -7.80 42.82
CA GLY A 718 -7.91 -8.88 43.40
C GLY A 718 -8.15 -10.25 42.76
N GLN A 719 -9.35 -10.51 42.22
CA GLN A 719 -9.64 -11.71 41.42
C GLN A 719 -9.05 -11.60 40.01
N VAL A 720 -9.21 -10.45 39.35
CA VAL A 720 -8.69 -10.20 38.00
C VAL A 720 -7.17 -10.33 37.94
N ARG A 721 -6.45 -9.78 38.93
CA ARG A 721 -4.99 -9.95 39.04
C ARG A 721 -4.55 -11.41 39.28
N LYS A 722 -5.45 -12.29 39.72
CA LYS A 722 -5.21 -13.74 39.86
C LYS A 722 -5.63 -14.53 38.60
N GLY A 723 -6.09 -13.86 37.55
CA GLY A 723 -6.56 -14.48 36.30
C GLY A 723 -8.01 -14.97 36.34
N SER A 724 -8.80 -14.57 37.35
CA SER A 724 -10.23 -14.85 37.42
C SER A 724 -11.02 -13.60 37.06
N TYR A 725 -11.99 -13.69 36.14
CA TYR A 725 -12.73 -12.55 35.59
C TYR A 725 -14.23 -12.63 35.93
N PRO A 726 -14.66 -12.23 37.15
CA PRO A 726 -16.08 -12.21 37.52
C PRO A 726 -16.85 -11.08 36.82
N ASP A 727 -18.14 -11.29 36.56
CA ASP A 727 -19.05 -10.27 36.05
C ASP A 727 -19.00 -8.98 36.89
N THR A 728 -18.93 -7.83 36.22
CA THR A 728 -18.89 -6.51 36.84
C THR A 728 -19.31 -5.44 35.83
N ASP A 729 -19.68 -4.26 36.31
CA ASP A 729 -20.01 -3.13 35.44
C ASP A 729 -18.78 -2.52 34.74
N LEU A 730 -19.02 -2.00 33.53
CA LEU A 730 -18.03 -1.38 32.65
C LEU A 730 -17.20 -0.28 33.33
N SER A 731 -17.81 0.54 34.19
CA SER A 731 -17.10 1.62 34.89
C SER A 731 -16.04 1.10 35.88
N TYR A 732 -16.22 -0.10 36.48
CA TYR A 732 -15.17 -0.72 37.29
C TYR A 732 -13.98 -1.19 36.43
N ILE A 733 -14.28 -1.69 35.23
CA ILE A 733 -13.28 -2.13 34.27
C ILE A 733 -12.40 -0.95 33.87
N PHE A 734 -12.99 0.20 33.53
CA PHE A 734 -12.25 1.41 33.15
C PHE A 734 -11.32 1.93 34.26
N VAL A 735 -11.72 1.86 35.54
CA VAL A 735 -10.84 2.27 36.65
C VAL A 735 -9.58 1.43 36.68
N HIS A 736 -9.71 0.12 36.51
CA HIS A 736 -8.56 -0.78 36.48
C HIS A 736 -7.72 -0.60 35.21
N VAL A 737 -8.35 -0.32 34.06
CA VAL A 737 -7.64 0.07 32.83
C VAL A 737 -6.80 1.34 33.06
N TYR A 738 -7.35 2.36 33.73
CA TYR A 738 -6.59 3.57 34.07
C TYR A 738 -5.43 3.29 35.02
N GLU A 739 -5.57 2.38 35.99
CA GLU A 739 -4.42 1.91 36.79
C GLU A 739 -3.32 1.34 35.90
N LEU A 740 -3.66 0.44 34.97
CA LEU A 740 -2.71 -0.25 34.09
C LEU A 740 -2.02 0.70 33.10
N ILE A 741 -2.77 1.59 32.45
CA ILE A 741 -2.24 2.61 31.53
C ILE A 741 -1.22 3.52 32.23
N ASN A 742 -1.43 3.82 33.52
CA ASN A 742 -0.48 4.58 34.34
C ASN A 742 0.62 3.71 35.00
N ASN A 743 0.78 2.45 34.61
CA ASN A 743 1.74 1.48 35.16
C ASN A 743 1.59 1.22 36.67
N VAL A 744 0.37 1.23 37.19
CA VAL A 744 0.07 0.93 38.59
C VAL A 744 -0.32 -0.54 38.75
N GLY A 745 0.37 -1.26 39.66
CA GLY A 745 0.13 -2.69 39.88
C GLY A 745 0.78 -3.61 38.85
N VAL A 746 1.79 -3.09 38.13
CA VAL A 746 2.49 -3.74 37.03
C VAL A 746 3.96 -3.98 37.41
N GLN A 747 4.53 -5.13 37.03
CA GLN A 747 5.96 -5.46 37.29
C GLN A 747 6.91 -4.81 36.29
N ASN A 748 6.55 -4.85 35.01
CA ASN A 748 7.26 -4.22 33.90
C ASN A 748 6.26 -3.91 32.77
N PRO A 749 6.59 -3.05 31.79
CA PRO A 749 5.65 -2.72 30.72
C PRO A 749 5.05 -3.92 29.98
N GLN A 750 5.82 -5.00 29.77
CA GLN A 750 5.28 -6.20 29.11
C GLN A 750 4.15 -6.86 29.92
N ASP A 751 4.30 -6.92 31.25
CA ASP A 751 3.27 -7.41 32.18
C ASP A 751 2.02 -6.51 32.15
N GLY A 752 2.20 -5.19 32.08
CA GLY A 752 1.08 -4.25 32.02
C GLY A 752 0.30 -4.37 30.72
N TYR A 753 0.99 -4.53 29.59
CA TYR A 753 0.37 -4.83 28.30
C TYR A 753 -0.43 -6.14 28.38
N GLN A 754 0.16 -7.21 28.93
CA GLN A 754 -0.51 -8.51 29.01
C GLN A 754 -1.77 -8.45 29.89
N GLN A 755 -1.72 -7.75 31.02
CA GLN A 755 -2.88 -7.55 31.88
C GLN A 755 -3.98 -6.76 31.18
N LEU A 756 -3.61 -5.70 30.44
CA LEU A 756 -4.55 -4.89 29.66
C LEU A 756 -5.20 -5.71 28.53
N PHE A 757 -4.39 -6.50 27.82
CA PHE A 757 -4.85 -7.40 26.76
C PHE A 757 -5.79 -8.50 27.29
N ASN A 758 -5.44 -9.14 28.41
CA ASN A 758 -6.30 -10.18 28.98
C ASN A 758 -7.64 -9.59 29.48
N LEU A 759 -7.61 -8.38 30.05
CA LEU A 759 -8.83 -7.69 30.49
C LEU A 759 -9.74 -7.37 29.29
N TRP A 760 -9.16 -6.93 28.17
CA TRP A 760 -9.90 -6.73 26.93
C TRP A 760 -10.54 -8.04 26.43
N ILE A 761 -9.76 -9.10 26.23
CA ILE A 761 -10.24 -10.35 25.63
C ILE A 761 -11.32 -11.02 26.47
N ASN A 762 -11.25 -10.97 27.81
CA ASN A 762 -12.22 -11.64 28.68
C ASN A 762 -13.55 -10.88 28.84
N TYR A 763 -13.60 -9.56 28.60
CA TYR A 763 -14.83 -8.76 28.78
C TYR A 763 -15.43 -8.21 27.48
N ARG A 764 -14.70 -8.23 26.36
CA ARG A 764 -15.16 -7.60 25.10
C ARG A 764 -16.45 -8.18 24.52
N GLU A 765 -16.71 -9.48 24.68
CA GLU A 765 -17.97 -10.08 24.19
C GLU A 765 -19.18 -9.54 24.96
N HIS A 766 -19.03 -9.32 26.28
CA HIS A 766 -20.09 -8.77 27.12
C HIS A 766 -20.20 -7.24 26.99
N TYR A 767 -19.07 -6.58 26.72
CA TYR A 767 -18.98 -5.13 26.52
C TYR A 767 -18.26 -4.76 25.21
N PRO A 768 -18.95 -4.83 24.04
CA PRO A 768 -18.35 -4.51 22.74
C PRO A 768 -17.76 -3.09 22.65
N LYS A 769 -18.24 -2.15 23.49
CA LYS A 769 -17.69 -0.79 23.60
C LYS A 769 -16.20 -0.78 23.96
N LEU A 770 -15.67 -1.83 24.61
CA LEU A 770 -14.25 -1.93 24.94
C LEU A 770 -13.34 -1.92 23.71
N ASP A 771 -13.80 -2.46 22.57
CA ASP A 771 -13.03 -2.49 21.32
C ASP A 771 -12.72 -1.08 20.81
N HIS A 772 -13.57 -0.08 21.08
CA HIS A 772 -13.37 1.31 20.64
C HIS A 772 -12.25 2.02 21.41
N TYR A 773 -11.94 1.57 22.63
CA TYR A 773 -10.96 2.22 23.50
C TYR A 773 -9.68 1.40 23.62
N LEU A 774 -9.82 0.10 23.96
CA LEU A 774 -8.68 -0.74 24.33
C LEU A 774 -7.77 -1.08 23.16
N VAL A 775 -8.27 -1.15 21.92
CA VAL A 775 -7.44 -1.37 20.72
C VAL A 775 -6.42 -0.25 20.57
N ASP A 776 -6.90 0.99 20.70
CA ASP A 776 -6.06 2.18 20.59
C ASP A 776 -5.12 2.30 21.78
N TRP A 777 -5.64 2.11 22.99
CA TRP A 777 -4.82 2.20 24.19
C TRP A 777 -3.78 1.08 24.27
N LEU A 778 -4.04 -0.12 23.76
CA LEU A 778 -3.03 -1.18 23.65
C LEU A 778 -1.91 -0.78 22.68
N THR A 779 -2.27 -0.19 21.54
CA THR A 779 -1.30 0.31 20.56
C THR A 779 -0.46 1.45 21.12
N ASP A 780 -1.13 2.40 21.78
CA ASP A 780 -0.51 3.54 22.44
C ASP A 780 0.41 3.08 23.60
N TYR A 781 0.00 2.05 24.34
CA TYR A 781 0.80 1.48 25.43
C TYR A 781 2.10 0.85 24.92
N VAL A 782 2.05 0.10 23.81
CA VAL A 782 3.25 -0.43 23.16
C VAL A 782 4.15 0.70 22.65
N ALA A 783 3.55 1.73 22.02
CA ALA A 783 4.25 2.92 21.54
C ALA A 783 5.04 3.59 22.68
N MET A 784 4.33 3.87 23.77
CA MET A 784 4.78 4.69 24.89
C MET A 784 5.83 4.01 25.75
N PHE A 785 5.70 2.70 25.95
CA PHE A 785 6.54 1.96 26.90
C PHE A 785 7.48 0.92 26.25
N GLY A 786 7.47 0.79 24.92
CA GLY A 786 8.42 -0.04 24.17
C GLY A 786 8.27 -1.53 24.42
N CYS A 787 7.03 -2.04 24.43
CA CYS A 787 6.75 -3.47 24.64
C CYS A 787 7.13 -4.30 23.40
N ASN A 788 7.64 -5.52 23.60
CA ASN A 788 7.97 -6.42 22.48
C ASN A 788 6.76 -7.31 22.16
N VAL A 789 5.83 -6.78 21.38
CA VAL A 789 4.57 -7.44 21.04
C VAL A 789 4.22 -7.22 19.58
N ASP A 790 3.59 -8.23 18.99
CA ASP A 790 3.07 -8.14 17.63
C ASP A 790 1.71 -7.44 17.65
N LEU A 791 1.72 -6.13 17.40
CA LEU A 791 0.51 -5.30 17.37
C LEU A 791 -0.54 -5.83 16.39
N LEU A 792 -0.14 -6.58 15.36
CA LEU A 792 -1.08 -7.15 14.41
C LEU A 792 -2.06 -8.12 15.09
N GLN A 793 -1.66 -8.77 16.18
CA GLN A 793 -2.55 -9.66 16.94
C GLN A 793 -3.74 -8.92 17.54
N VAL A 794 -3.55 -7.67 18.00
CA VAL A 794 -4.64 -6.85 18.53
C VAL A 794 -5.68 -6.62 17.44
N TYR A 795 -5.26 -6.21 16.26
CA TYR A 795 -6.18 -5.93 15.16
C TYR A 795 -6.81 -7.19 14.56
N GLN A 796 -6.13 -8.34 14.60
CA GLN A 796 -6.67 -9.63 14.14
C GLN A 796 -7.81 -10.16 15.01
N HIS A 797 -7.92 -9.73 16.27
CA HIS A 797 -9.01 -10.13 17.14
C HIS A 797 -10.29 -9.33 16.91
N LEU A 798 -10.26 -8.23 16.15
CA LEU A 798 -11.43 -7.39 15.89
C LEU A 798 -12.38 -8.04 14.88
N ASP A 799 -13.68 -7.89 15.11
CA ASP A 799 -14.67 -8.23 14.09
C ASP A 799 -14.51 -7.26 12.92
N HIS A 800 -14.18 -7.81 11.75
CA HIS A 800 -13.93 -7.04 10.55
C HIS A 800 -15.18 -6.29 10.06
N LYS A 801 -16.40 -6.72 10.42
CA LYS A 801 -17.65 -6.16 9.89
C LYS A 801 -17.84 -4.65 10.16
N ASN A 802 -17.36 -4.14 11.30
CA ASN A 802 -17.53 -2.74 11.73
C ASN A 802 -16.20 -2.06 12.10
N ALA A 803 -15.07 -2.58 11.60
CA ALA A 803 -13.76 -2.02 11.91
C ALA A 803 -13.52 -0.69 11.18
N ASP A 804 -12.83 0.23 11.85
CA ASP A 804 -12.33 1.47 11.24
C ASP A 804 -11.48 1.17 10.00
N LEU A 805 -11.65 1.94 8.93
CA LEU A 805 -10.89 1.85 7.68
C LEU A 805 -9.37 1.92 7.94
N ASP A 806 -8.96 2.70 8.95
CA ASP A 806 -7.55 2.81 9.32
C ASP A 806 -7.00 1.51 9.92
N TYR A 807 -7.79 0.79 10.72
CA TYR A 807 -7.41 -0.51 11.27
C TYR A 807 -7.33 -1.58 10.18
N LEU A 808 -8.27 -1.56 9.23
CA LEU A 808 -8.29 -2.47 8.10
C LEU A 808 -7.04 -2.30 7.21
N ASN A 809 -6.56 -1.07 6.98
CA ASN A 809 -5.29 -0.82 6.27
C ASN A 809 -4.07 -1.39 7.03
N ILE A 810 -4.07 -1.32 8.36
CA ILE A 810 -3.02 -1.91 9.21
C ILE A 810 -3.06 -3.45 9.14
N ILE A 811 -4.25 -4.04 9.24
CA ILE A 811 -4.48 -5.49 9.13
C ILE A 811 -3.97 -6.01 7.78
N LEU A 812 -4.31 -5.33 6.68
CA LEU A 812 -3.87 -5.70 5.34
C LEU A 812 -2.36 -5.64 5.16
N THR A 813 -1.71 -4.64 5.77
CA THR A 813 -0.25 -4.58 5.79
C THR A 813 0.34 -5.84 6.45
N GLY A 814 -0.22 -6.30 7.57
CA GLY A 814 0.22 -7.53 8.22
C GLY A 814 0.03 -8.83 7.43
N TYR A 815 -0.97 -8.88 6.54
CA TYR A 815 -1.21 -10.02 5.66
C TYR A 815 -0.16 -10.18 4.55
N LYS A 816 0.63 -9.12 4.28
CA LYS A 816 1.78 -9.18 3.35
C LYS A 816 2.81 -10.25 3.76
N LYS A 817 3.09 -10.40 5.07
CA LYS A 817 4.04 -11.41 5.61
C LYS A 817 3.39 -12.76 5.93
N SER A 818 2.16 -12.74 6.43
CA SER A 818 1.47 -13.93 6.94
C SER A 818 0.70 -14.72 5.86
N GLY A 819 0.58 -14.15 4.66
CA GLY A 819 -0.09 -14.74 3.51
C GLY A 819 -1.55 -14.31 3.42
N ILE A 820 -1.98 -13.93 2.21
CA ILE A 820 -3.33 -13.44 1.92
C ILE A 820 -4.42 -14.51 2.14
N GLY A 821 -4.06 -15.80 2.23
CA GLY A 821 -5.01 -16.91 2.41
C GLY A 821 -5.81 -16.93 3.72
N ARG A 822 -5.53 -16.00 4.64
CA ARG A 822 -6.30 -15.81 5.88
C ARG A 822 -7.33 -14.68 5.80
N LEU A 823 -7.45 -14.00 4.66
CA LEU A 823 -8.50 -12.99 4.49
C LEU A 823 -9.86 -13.67 4.60
N SER A 824 -10.67 -13.25 5.58
CA SER A 824 -12.05 -13.70 5.68
C SER A 824 -12.89 -13.11 4.53
N LEU A 825 -14.02 -13.75 4.23
CA LEU A 825 -14.93 -13.26 3.19
C LEU A 825 -15.42 -11.84 3.50
N GLU A 826 -15.62 -11.52 4.78
CA GLU A 826 -16.04 -10.19 5.24
C GLU A 826 -15.02 -9.12 4.88
N LEU A 827 -13.74 -9.39 5.11
CA LEU A 827 -12.66 -8.47 4.78
C LEU A 827 -12.51 -8.31 3.26
N ILE A 828 -12.64 -9.39 2.50
CA ILE A 828 -12.61 -9.34 1.03
C ILE A 828 -13.76 -8.48 0.50
N ASN A 829 -14.97 -8.64 1.05
CA ASN A 829 -16.15 -7.86 0.69
C ASN A 829 -15.99 -6.36 0.96
N GLN A 830 -15.28 -5.97 2.01
CA GLN A 830 -15.02 -4.55 2.34
C GLN A 830 -13.96 -3.90 1.45
N ILE A 831 -13.05 -4.70 0.86
CA ILE A 831 -11.99 -4.18 -0.02
C ILE A 831 -12.48 -4.13 -1.47
N ALA A 832 -13.29 -5.09 -1.90
CA ALA A 832 -13.81 -5.15 -3.26
C ALA A 832 -14.89 -4.07 -3.52
N ASP A 833 -15.09 -3.72 -4.79
CA ASP A 833 -16.18 -2.84 -5.22
C ASP A 833 -17.54 -3.58 -5.27
N TYR A 834 -17.49 -4.90 -5.30
CA TYR A 834 -18.63 -5.79 -5.43
C TYR A 834 -19.02 -6.39 -4.07
N SER A 835 -20.30 -6.27 -3.71
CA SER A 835 -20.82 -6.82 -2.46
C SER A 835 -21.25 -8.28 -2.63
N ILE A 836 -20.37 -9.20 -2.24
CA ILE A 836 -20.59 -10.65 -2.25
C ILE A 836 -21.81 -11.02 -1.42
N PHE A 837 -21.98 -10.41 -0.24
CA PHE A 837 -23.10 -10.74 0.66
C PHE A 837 -24.46 -10.29 0.14
N ARG A 838 -24.49 -9.40 -0.87
CA ARG A 838 -25.73 -9.00 -1.55
C ARG A 838 -25.95 -9.77 -2.85
N SER A 839 -25.02 -10.65 -3.25
CA SER A 839 -25.20 -11.50 -4.42
C SER A 839 -26.40 -12.43 -4.24
N LYS A 840 -27.26 -12.51 -5.26
CA LYS A 840 -28.36 -13.49 -5.29
C LYS A 840 -27.85 -14.92 -5.14
N PHE A 841 -26.74 -15.23 -5.80
CA PHE A 841 -26.13 -16.54 -5.68
C PHE A 841 -25.70 -16.82 -4.23
N TYR A 842 -25.18 -15.83 -3.50
CA TYR A 842 -24.86 -15.97 -2.09
C TYR A 842 -26.11 -16.24 -1.23
N ASN A 843 -27.18 -15.49 -1.42
CA ASN A 843 -28.39 -15.57 -0.59
C ASN A 843 -29.24 -16.83 -0.85
N GLU A 844 -29.14 -17.44 -2.03
CA GLU A 844 -29.98 -18.59 -2.40
C GLU A 844 -29.31 -19.95 -2.21
N SER A 845 -28.23 -20.23 -2.95
CA SER A 845 -27.68 -21.60 -3.06
C SER A 845 -26.16 -21.68 -3.02
N GLY A 846 -25.49 -20.53 -3.16
CA GLY A 846 -24.04 -20.40 -3.30
C GLY A 846 -23.32 -20.02 -2.01
N GLN A 847 -24.01 -19.75 -0.89
CA GLN A 847 -23.39 -19.28 0.36
C GLN A 847 -22.17 -20.13 0.78
N THR A 848 -22.35 -21.45 0.91
CA THR A 848 -21.28 -22.36 1.33
C THR A 848 -20.12 -22.37 0.33
N LEU A 849 -20.42 -22.33 -0.97
CA LEU A 849 -19.41 -22.32 -2.02
C LEU A 849 -18.61 -21.01 -2.02
N LEU A 850 -19.27 -19.86 -1.90
CA LEU A 850 -18.58 -18.57 -1.94
C LEU A 850 -17.71 -18.35 -0.69
N VAL A 851 -18.22 -18.72 0.50
CA VAL A 851 -17.44 -18.69 1.76
C VAL A 851 -16.19 -19.57 1.66
N GLU A 852 -16.29 -20.73 1.01
CA GLU A 852 -15.17 -21.65 0.87
C GLU A 852 -14.20 -21.27 -0.25
N TYR A 853 -14.70 -21.00 -1.46
CA TYR A 853 -13.89 -20.91 -2.67
C TYR A 853 -13.40 -19.50 -2.99
N ILE A 854 -14.05 -18.41 -2.56
CA ILE A 854 -13.52 -17.06 -2.81
C ILE A 854 -12.19 -16.84 -2.08
N PRO A 855 -12.09 -17.05 -0.74
CA PRO A 855 -10.82 -16.88 -0.04
C PRO A 855 -9.72 -17.81 -0.59
N LYS A 856 -10.06 -19.07 -0.86
CA LYS A 856 -9.14 -20.04 -1.49
C LYS A 856 -8.66 -19.57 -2.85
N THR A 857 -9.54 -19.08 -3.72
CA THR A 857 -9.16 -18.62 -5.06
C THR A 857 -8.23 -17.41 -4.98
N ILE A 858 -8.48 -16.47 -4.08
CA ILE A 858 -7.57 -15.33 -3.86
C ILE A 858 -6.20 -15.79 -3.34
N GLU A 859 -6.15 -16.74 -2.39
CA GLU A 859 -4.90 -17.34 -1.92
C GLU A 859 -4.11 -17.98 -3.06
N LYS A 860 -4.84 -18.73 -3.90
CA LYS A 860 -4.33 -19.50 -5.03
C LYS A 860 -3.80 -18.58 -6.12
N VAL A 861 -4.54 -17.53 -6.48
CA VAL A 861 -4.07 -16.46 -7.38
C VAL A 861 -2.84 -15.76 -6.79
N ASN A 862 -2.83 -15.48 -5.49
CA ASN A 862 -1.66 -14.90 -4.83
C ASN A 862 -0.43 -15.83 -4.90
N ALA A 863 -0.61 -17.14 -4.73
CA ALA A 863 0.47 -18.12 -4.87
C ALA A 863 0.99 -18.20 -6.30
N PHE A 864 0.09 -18.19 -7.29
CA PHE A 864 0.46 -18.12 -8.71
C PHE A 864 1.28 -16.86 -9.03
N LEU A 865 0.88 -15.70 -8.49
CA LEU A 865 1.61 -14.44 -8.64
C LEU A 865 2.99 -14.47 -7.93
N LEU A 866 3.08 -15.05 -6.73
CA LEU A 866 4.34 -15.25 -6.03
C LEU A 866 5.30 -16.15 -6.81
N GLU A 867 4.80 -17.23 -7.41
CA GLU A 867 5.60 -18.15 -8.23
C GLU A 867 6.07 -17.46 -9.52
N LYS A 868 5.14 -16.83 -10.25
CA LYS A 868 5.40 -16.29 -11.58
C LYS A 868 6.02 -14.89 -11.59
N HIS A 869 5.87 -14.10 -10.53
CA HIS A 869 6.33 -12.69 -10.45
C HIS A 869 7.14 -12.35 -9.18
N HIS A 870 7.33 -13.30 -8.25
CA HIS A 870 8.04 -13.10 -6.97
C HIS A 870 7.50 -11.93 -6.12
N GLY A 871 6.20 -11.66 -6.25
CA GLY A 871 5.45 -10.69 -5.45
C GLY A 871 3.98 -11.09 -5.40
N GLY A 872 3.36 -10.98 -4.23
CA GLY A 872 1.94 -11.28 -4.03
C GLY A 872 1.03 -10.15 -4.51
N ILE A 873 -0.28 -10.31 -4.34
CA ILE A 873 -1.27 -9.30 -4.74
C ILE A 873 -0.97 -7.95 -4.05
N LEU A 874 -0.76 -7.96 -2.72
CA LEU A 874 -0.47 -6.73 -1.97
C LEU A 874 0.91 -6.12 -2.29
N ASP A 875 1.84 -6.87 -2.88
CA ASP A 875 3.12 -6.34 -3.36
C ASP A 875 2.97 -5.65 -4.73
N LEU A 876 2.20 -6.26 -5.62
CA LEU A 876 2.00 -5.78 -6.98
C LEU A 876 1.05 -4.60 -7.07
N PHE A 877 0.09 -4.50 -6.14
CA PHE A 877 -0.90 -3.43 -6.05
C PHE A 877 -0.68 -2.54 -4.83
N GLN A 878 0.58 -2.34 -4.42
CA GLN A 878 0.90 -1.50 -3.28
C GLN A 878 0.76 -0.01 -3.62
N PRO A 879 -0.02 0.76 -2.85
CA PRO A 879 -0.03 2.21 -2.95
C PRO A 879 1.37 2.80 -2.80
N SER A 880 1.72 3.75 -3.66
CA SER A 880 3.02 4.45 -3.58
C SER A 880 3.10 5.42 -2.40
N GLN A 881 1.96 5.91 -1.89
CA GLN A 881 1.91 6.85 -0.78
C GLN A 881 1.46 6.16 0.50
N ARG A 882 2.09 6.54 1.61
CA ARG A 882 1.66 6.16 2.95
C ARG A 882 0.85 7.30 3.55
N GLU A 883 -0.21 6.96 4.27
CA GLU A 883 -0.99 7.92 5.04
C GLU A 883 -0.42 8.01 6.47
N LYS A 884 -0.47 9.22 7.05
CA LYS A 884 -0.05 9.46 8.44
C LYS A 884 -1.28 9.73 9.27
N ILE A 885 -1.50 8.91 10.28
CA ILE A 885 -2.55 9.11 11.28
C ILE A 885 -1.87 9.69 12.52
N GLN A 886 -2.31 10.87 12.95
CA GLN A 886 -1.79 11.55 14.13
C GLN A 886 -2.85 11.63 15.21
N ARG A 887 -2.52 11.16 16.42
CA ARG A 887 -3.42 11.23 17.58
C ARG A 887 -2.67 11.37 18.89
N GLU A 888 -3.36 11.86 19.92
CA GLU A 888 -2.81 11.93 21.28
C GLU A 888 -2.83 10.54 21.95
N PRO A 889 -1.78 10.15 22.70
CA PRO A 889 -1.77 8.90 23.45
C PRO A 889 -2.91 8.82 24.46
N PHE A 890 -3.55 7.66 24.53
CA PHE A 890 -4.61 7.36 25.51
C PHE A 890 -5.75 8.38 25.49
N ARG A 891 -6.13 8.84 24.28
CA ARG A 891 -7.27 9.75 24.08
C ARG A 891 -8.49 9.24 24.85
N SER A 892 -9.13 10.14 25.59
CA SER A 892 -10.30 9.87 26.45
C SER A 892 -10.05 8.99 27.68
N ALA A 893 -8.80 8.67 28.04
CA ALA A 893 -8.46 7.96 29.29
C ALA A 893 -8.03 8.90 30.43
N VAL A 894 -8.17 8.45 31.68
CA VAL A 894 -7.59 9.14 32.84
C VAL A 894 -6.10 8.80 32.94
N TYR A 895 -5.27 9.57 32.25
CA TYR A 895 -3.82 9.39 32.17
C TYR A 895 -3.06 10.67 32.53
N CYS A 896 -1.91 10.54 33.20
CA CYS A 896 -1.08 11.68 33.62
C CYS A 896 0.12 11.87 32.69
N TYR A 897 0.09 12.89 31.82
CA TYR A 897 1.24 13.31 31.02
C TYR A 897 2.00 14.49 31.65
N ARG A 898 3.32 14.57 31.40
CA ARG A 898 4.17 15.71 31.79
C ARG A 898 4.44 16.70 30.64
N VAL A 899 4.25 16.26 29.38
CA VAL A 899 4.51 17.01 28.14
C VAL A 899 3.47 16.58 27.10
N SER A 900 3.07 17.48 26.18
CA SER A 900 2.21 17.10 25.05
C SER A 900 2.96 16.13 24.14
N GLN A 901 2.33 15.00 23.83
CA GLN A 901 2.88 13.92 23.02
C GLN A 901 1.88 13.57 21.93
N GLN A 902 2.38 13.27 20.74
CA GLN A 902 1.57 12.79 19.63
C GLN A 902 2.15 11.48 19.10
N ILE A 903 1.27 10.52 18.84
CA ILE A 903 1.58 9.27 18.17
C ILE A 903 1.27 9.46 16.69
N THR A 904 2.26 9.19 15.84
CA THR A 904 2.10 9.12 14.39
C THR A 904 2.20 7.67 13.94
N LEU A 905 1.14 7.17 13.28
CA LEU A 905 1.07 5.87 12.63
C LEU A 905 1.18 6.05 11.11
N GLU A 906 2.12 5.39 10.46
CA GLU A 906 2.23 5.39 8.99
C GLU A 906 1.60 4.13 8.38
N THR A 907 0.43 4.26 7.74
CA THR A 907 -0.30 3.13 7.14
C THR A 907 -0.23 3.15 5.62
N VAL A 908 -0.48 2.00 4.99
CA VAL A 908 -0.61 1.88 3.54
C VAL A 908 -2.11 1.82 3.20
N PRO A 909 -2.66 2.78 2.43
CA PRO A 909 -4.10 2.92 2.22
C PRO A 909 -4.64 1.95 1.16
N TYR A 910 -4.55 0.64 1.42
CA TYR A 910 -5.00 -0.40 0.49
C TYR A 910 -6.50 -0.31 0.15
N ILE A 911 -7.35 0.08 1.11
CA ILE A 911 -8.81 0.13 0.90
C ILE A 911 -9.22 1.25 -0.05
N LYS A 912 -8.49 2.37 -0.05
CA LYS A 912 -8.75 3.49 -0.98
C LYS A 912 -8.08 3.25 -2.34
N HIS A 913 -7.26 2.20 -2.47
CA HIS A 913 -6.43 1.98 -3.64
C HIS A 913 -7.19 1.31 -4.77
N LYS A 914 -7.71 2.14 -5.69
CA LYS A 914 -8.52 1.73 -6.83
C LYS A 914 -7.95 0.53 -7.63
N PRO A 915 -6.66 0.47 -8.01
CA PRO A 915 -6.14 -0.68 -8.76
C PRO A 915 -6.26 -2.03 -8.04
N LEU A 916 -6.10 -2.04 -6.71
CA LEU A 916 -6.27 -3.26 -5.91
C LEU A 916 -7.75 -3.69 -5.87
N ARG A 917 -8.65 -2.73 -5.67
CA ARG A 917 -10.10 -2.99 -5.59
C ARG A 917 -10.64 -3.57 -6.89
N GLU A 918 -10.31 -2.94 -8.01
CA GLU A 918 -10.73 -3.40 -9.35
C GLU A 918 -10.23 -4.82 -9.63
N PHE A 919 -8.97 -5.13 -9.26
CA PHE A 919 -8.40 -6.45 -9.45
C PHE A 919 -9.10 -7.52 -8.59
N LEU A 920 -9.32 -7.25 -7.30
CA LEU A 920 -10.03 -8.17 -6.42
C LEU A 920 -11.47 -8.39 -6.89
N THR A 921 -12.18 -7.32 -7.26
CA THR A 921 -13.53 -7.39 -7.85
C THR A 921 -13.55 -8.30 -9.08
N ALA A 922 -12.55 -8.17 -9.98
CA ALA A 922 -12.46 -8.99 -11.18
C ALA A 922 -12.22 -10.48 -10.87
N VAL A 923 -11.36 -10.79 -9.89
CA VAL A 923 -11.11 -12.17 -9.44
C VAL A 923 -12.38 -12.76 -8.80
N ILE A 924 -13.07 -12.00 -7.94
CA ILE A 924 -14.31 -12.43 -7.27
C ILE A 924 -15.40 -12.74 -8.29
N LYS A 925 -15.72 -11.78 -9.18
CA LYS A 925 -16.76 -11.96 -10.21
C LYS A 925 -16.46 -13.14 -11.14
N HIS A 926 -15.19 -13.38 -11.46
CA HIS A 926 -14.81 -14.53 -12.29
C HIS A 926 -14.98 -15.86 -11.57
N THR A 927 -14.53 -15.93 -10.32
CA THR A 927 -14.67 -17.11 -9.44
C THR A 927 -16.14 -17.47 -9.25
N GLU A 928 -16.97 -16.49 -8.93
CA GLU A 928 -18.40 -16.69 -8.74
C GLU A 928 -19.11 -17.17 -10.02
N ASN A 929 -18.79 -16.60 -11.18
CA ASN A 929 -19.34 -17.06 -12.46
C ASN A 929 -19.06 -18.55 -12.72
N LYS A 930 -17.87 -19.03 -12.35
CA LYS A 930 -17.49 -20.44 -12.50
C LYS A 930 -18.24 -21.35 -11.53
N LEU A 931 -18.43 -20.89 -10.30
CA LEU A 931 -19.26 -21.59 -9.31
C LEU A 931 -20.74 -21.64 -9.73
N ARG A 932 -21.26 -20.54 -10.28
CA ARG A 932 -22.60 -20.46 -10.88
C ARG A 932 -22.76 -21.45 -12.03
N GLU A 933 -21.78 -21.53 -12.93
CA GLU A 933 -21.76 -22.48 -14.05
C GLU A 933 -21.75 -23.94 -13.56
N ALA A 934 -20.92 -24.27 -12.56
CA ALA A 934 -20.88 -25.60 -11.97
C ALA A 934 -22.20 -26.02 -11.29
N LYS A 935 -22.93 -25.07 -10.71
CA LYS A 935 -24.24 -25.30 -10.10
C LYS A 935 -25.43 -25.17 -11.06
N GLY A 936 -25.19 -24.83 -12.32
CA GLY A 936 -26.24 -24.58 -13.29
C GLY A 936 -27.13 -23.38 -12.95
N TYR A 937 -26.60 -22.41 -12.20
CA TYR A 937 -27.30 -21.18 -11.82
C TYR A 937 -27.44 -20.25 -13.04
N ASN A 938 -28.64 -19.72 -13.26
CA ASN A 938 -28.93 -18.81 -14.38
C ASN A 938 -28.57 -17.38 -13.98
N GLY A 939 -27.70 -16.75 -14.77
CA GLY A 939 -27.30 -15.35 -14.60
C GLY A 939 -25.80 -15.18 -14.39
N ARG A 940 -25.16 -14.36 -15.23
CA ARG A 940 -23.70 -14.13 -15.19
C ARG A 940 -23.37 -12.71 -14.74
N LEU A 941 -22.39 -12.60 -13.85
CA LEU A 941 -21.80 -11.33 -13.44
C LEU A 941 -20.93 -10.78 -14.57
N ARG A 942 -21.11 -9.51 -14.92
CA ARG A 942 -20.47 -8.84 -16.08
C ARG A 942 -19.69 -7.58 -15.67
N GLY A 943 -18.99 -6.97 -16.63
CA GLY A 943 -18.35 -5.66 -16.46
C GLY A 943 -16.98 -5.67 -15.76
N TYR A 944 -16.18 -6.73 -15.88
CA TYR A 944 -14.83 -6.80 -15.32
C TYR A 944 -13.77 -7.23 -16.35
N VAL A 945 -12.53 -6.75 -16.16
CA VAL A 945 -11.37 -7.11 -16.98
C VAL A 945 -10.32 -7.79 -16.10
N LEU A 946 -9.89 -8.98 -16.50
CA LEU A 946 -8.86 -9.76 -15.83
C LEU A 946 -7.91 -10.34 -16.88
N GLU A 947 -6.64 -10.46 -16.54
CA GLU A 947 -5.59 -10.98 -17.40
C GLU A 947 -5.92 -12.40 -17.88
N PRO A 948 -5.76 -12.72 -19.18
CA PRO A 948 -6.13 -14.03 -19.73
C PRO A 948 -5.46 -15.21 -19.02
N GLU A 949 -4.20 -15.04 -18.60
CA GLU A 949 -3.45 -16.07 -17.89
C GLU A 949 -4.04 -16.38 -16.52
N ILE A 950 -4.51 -15.36 -15.79
CA ILE A 950 -5.13 -15.52 -14.48
C ILE A 950 -6.52 -16.14 -14.65
N LYS A 951 -7.28 -15.77 -15.69
CA LYS A 951 -8.57 -16.40 -16.01
C LYS A 951 -8.42 -17.91 -16.25
N ILE A 952 -7.51 -18.30 -17.15
CA ILE A 952 -7.24 -19.71 -17.46
C ILE A 952 -6.83 -20.46 -16.18
N TRP A 953 -5.99 -19.85 -15.35
CA TRP A 953 -5.53 -20.47 -14.12
C TRP A 953 -6.65 -20.67 -13.09
N ILE A 954 -7.51 -19.67 -12.89
CA ILE A 954 -8.69 -19.79 -12.02
C ILE A 954 -9.62 -20.89 -12.54
N ASP A 955 -9.84 -20.94 -13.85
CA ASP A 955 -10.66 -21.95 -14.51
C ASP A 955 -10.13 -23.37 -14.25
N ASP A 956 -8.82 -23.59 -14.47
CA ASP A 956 -8.16 -24.88 -14.23
C ASP A 956 -8.18 -25.28 -12.75
N PHE A 957 -7.94 -24.32 -11.85
CA PHE A 957 -7.97 -24.55 -10.40
C PHE A 957 -9.36 -24.96 -9.93
N LEU A 958 -10.40 -24.20 -10.29
CA LEU A 958 -11.76 -24.50 -9.90
C LEU A 958 -12.25 -25.81 -10.53
N ALA A 959 -11.90 -26.09 -11.79
CA ALA A 959 -12.22 -27.37 -12.41
C ALA A 959 -11.64 -28.56 -11.63
N SER A 960 -10.38 -28.47 -11.18
CA SER A 960 -9.72 -29.54 -10.42
C SER A 960 -10.30 -29.79 -9.04
N GLU A 961 -10.84 -28.76 -8.37
CA GLU A 961 -11.44 -28.88 -7.03
C GLU A 961 -12.93 -29.26 -7.10
N ILE A 962 -13.64 -28.83 -8.15
CA ILE A 962 -15.09 -29.03 -8.32
C ILE A 962 -15.41 -30.38 -8.99
N GLU A 963 -14.41 -31.10 -9.54
CA GLU A 963 -14.53 -32.43 -10.18
C GLU A 963 -15.19 -33.53 -9.30
N GLY A 964 -15.50 -33.26 -8.02
CA GLY A 964 -16.36 -34.10 -7.17
C GLY A 964 -17.87 -33.91 -7.33
N LEU A 965 -18.34 -32.94 -8.12
CA LEU A 965 -19.76 -32.70 -8.45
C LEU A 965 -19.89 -32.79 -9.97
N GLU A 966 -20.51 -33.87 -10.46
CA GLU A 966 -20.63 -34.10 -11.91
C GLU A 966 -21.19 -32.87 -12.64
N PRO A 967 -20.59 -32.47 -13.78
CA PRO A 967 -21.17 -31.46 -14.63
C PRO A 967 -22.51 -32.01 -15.15
N ALA A 968 -23.59 -31.27 -14.90
CA ALA A 968 -24.84 -31.47 -15.63
C ALA A 968 -24.55 -31.28 -17.12
N THR A 969 -24.26 -32.38 -17.81
CA THR A 969 -24.12 -32.44 -19.25
C THR A 969 -25.39 -31.87 -19.85
N LYS A 970 -25.31 -30.68 -20.44
CA LYS A 970 -26.34 -30.16 -21.34
C LYS A 970 -26.53 -31.21 -22.45
N PRO A 971 -27.69 -31.88 -22.57
CA PRO A 971 -28.00 -32.51 -23.83
C PRO A 971 -28.21 -31.37 -24.83
N SER A 972 -27.47 -31.39 -25.95
CA SER A 972 -27.81 -30.58 -27.10
C SER A 972 -29.22 -30.95 -27.53
N LEU A 973 -30.21 -30.16 -27.14
CA LEU A 973 -31.57 -30.26 -27.62
C LEU A 973 -31.56 -29.92 -29.11
N LYS A 974 -31.56 -30.96 -29.96
CA LYS A 974 -32.17 -30.84 -31.28
C LYS A 974 -33.63 -30.48 -31.04
N ILE A 975 -33.99 -29.24 -31.37
CA ILE A 975 -35.39 -28.81 -31.39
C ILE A 975 -36.06 -29.49 -32.58
N GLU A 976 -36.63 -30.67 -32.36
CA GLU A 976 -37.70 -31.20 -33.19
C GLU A 976 -39.02 -30.80 -32.51
N LEU A 977 -39.64 -29.73 -33.02
CA LEU A 977 -40.97 -29.30 -32.63
C LEU A 977 -41.98 -30.32 -33.16
N ASP A 978 -42.51 -31.16 -32.28
CA ASP A 978 -43.63 -32.04 -32.57
C ASP A 978 -44.91 -31.20 -32.67
N THR A 979 -45.27 -30.84 -33.90
CA THR A 979 -46.41 -29.97 -34.25
C THR A 979 -47.75 -30.50 -33.71
N SER A 980 -47.83 -31.80 -33.38
CA SER A 980 -49.00 -32.46 -32.82
C SER A 980 -49.42 -31.92 -31.45
N LYS A 981 -48.45 -31.64 -30.56
CA LYS A 981 -48.72 -31.24 -29.16
C LYS A 981 -49.05 -29.75 -29.02
N VAL A 982 -48.52 -28.93 -29.93
CA VAL A 982 -48.81 -27.49 -29.96
C VAL A 982 -50.26 -27.24 -30.36
N PHE A 983 -50.81 -28.01 -31.30
CA PHE A 983 -52.23 -27.93 -31.66
C PHE A 983 -53.16 -28.36 -30.51
N GLN A 984 -52.81 -29.39 -29.74
CA GLN A 984 -53.59 -29.79 -28.56
C GLN A 984 -53.59 -28.70 -27.47
N LEU A 985 -52.46 -28.03 -27.23
CA LEU A 985 -52.38 -26.94 -26.25
C LEU A 985 -53.18 -25.70 -26.67
N ILE A 986 -53.26 -25.41 -27.97
CA ILE A 986 -54.10 -24.33 -28.50
C ILE A 986 -55.58 -24.69 -28.35
N GLU A 987 -55.95 -25.93 -28.68
CA GLU A 987 -57.33 -26.41 -28.58
C GLU A 987 -57.81 -26.50 -27.12
N ASP A 988 -56.92 -26.86 -26.19
CA ASP A 988 -57.22 -26.89 -24.75
C ASP A 988 -57.30 -25.47 -24.17
N SER A 989 -56.49 -24.53 -24.66
CA SER A 989 -56.55 -23.12 -24.23
C SER A 989 -57.80 -22.41 -24.77
N ASP A 990 -58.24 -22.72 -25.99
CA ASP A 990 -59.49 -22.20 -26.56
C ASP A 990 -60.73 -22.79 -25.84
N LYS A 991 -60.69 -24.07 -25.44
CA LYS A 991 -61.75 -24.68 -24.61
C LYS A 991 -61.87 -24.02 -23.24
N VAL A 992 -60.75 -23.70 -22.58
CA VAL A 992 -60.75 -22.99 -21.29
C VAL A 992 -61.28 -21.56 -21.47
N ARG A 993 -60.95 -20.91 -22.58
CA ARG A 993 -61.44 -19.57 -22.92
C ARG A 993 -62.95 -19.54 -23.15
N ASP A 994 -63.50 -20.52 -23.86
CA ASP A 994 -64.94 -20.64 -24.12
C ASP A 994 -65.73 -21.05 -22.85
N MET A 995 -65.10 -21.79 -21.93
CA MET A 995 -65.71 -22.17 -20.63
C MET A 995 -65.78 -21.00 -19.64
N LEU A 996 -64.95 -19.96 -19.82
CA LEU A 996 -64.87 -18.78 -18.95
C LEU A 996 -65.80 -17.64 -19.36
N ILE A 997 -66.60 -17.81 -20.43
CA ILE A 997 -67.59 -16.81 -20.87
C ILE A 997 -69.01 -17.32 -20.56
N ILE A 998 -69.49 -17.08 -19.34
CA ILE A 998 -70.93 -16.99 -19.03
C ILE A 998 -71.15 -15.73 -18.16
N PRO A 999 -72.19 -14.91 -18.44
CA PRO A 999 -72.42 -13.64 -17.77
C PRO A 999 -73.39 -13.74 -16.58
N GLY A 1000 -73.12 -12.97 -15.52
CA GLY A 1000 -74.13 -12.46 -14.58
C GLY A 1000 -74.42 -13.27 -13.30
N ASP A 1001 -74.20 -12.58 -12.18
CA ASP A 1001 -74.91 -12.59 -10.89
C ASP A 1001 -74.86 -13.74 -9.86
N GLU A 1002 -74.66 -13.26 -8.62
CA GLU A 1002 -75.14 -13.69 -7.29
C GLU A 1002 -74.68 -15.02 -6.64
N ALA A 1003 -73.76 -14.84 -5.68
CA ALA A 1003 -73.86 -15.16 -4.24
C ALA A 1003 -74.10 -16.60 -3.71
N GLN A 1004 -73.35 -16.86 -2.62
CA GLN A 1004 -73.60 -17.71 -1.44
C GLN A 1004 -72.82 -19.04 -1.28
N VAL A 1005 -71.72 -18.91 -0.52
CA VAL A 1005 -71.35 -19.60 0.75
C VAL A 1005 -71.87 -21.04 1.00
N GLU A 1006 -70.95 -21.96 1.32
CA GLU A 1006 -70.99 -22.77 2.56
C GLU A 1006 -69.62 -23.39 2.91
N GLU A 1007 -69.36 -23.43 4.22
CA GLU A 1007 -68.11 -23.59 4.96
C GLU A 1007 -67.74 -25.07 5.24
N GLU A 1008 -66.49 -25.34 5.64
CA GLU A 1008 -66.21 -25.98 6.93
C GLU A 1008 -64.76 -25.70 7.40
N ILE A 1009 -64.62 -25.45 8.70
CA ILE A 1009 -63.54 -24.75 9.43
C ILE A 1009 -62.78 -25.74 10.35
N GLU A 1010 -61.59 -25.31 10.79
CA GLU A 1010 -60.94 -25.52 12.12
C GLU A 1010 -59.48 -26.04 12.00
N ASP A 1011 -58.43 -25.47 12.61
CA ASP A 1011 -58.33 -24.31 13.50
C ASP A 1011 -56.85 -23.86 13.65
N GLN A 1012 -56.63 -22.56 13.88
CA GLN A 1012 -55.37 -21.95 14.36
C GLN A 1012 -55.41 -21.71 15.89
N PRO A 1013 -54.33 -21.21 16.53
CA PRO A 1013 -54.28 -19.77 16.88
C PRO A 1013 -52.87 -19.11 16.67
N VAL A 1014 -52.69 -17.92 16.05
CA VAL A 1014 -53.03 -16.51 16.42
C VAL A 1014 -52.06 -15.93 17.49
N ILE A 1015 -51.42 -14.73 17.45
CA ILE A 1015 -51.33 -13.50 16.61
C ILE A 1015 -50.07 -12.71 17.07
N GLY A 1016 -49.48 -11.86 16.22
CA GLY A 1016 -48.49 -10.86 16.64
C GLY A 1016 -48.14 -9.71 15.68
N LYS A 1017 -49.14 -8.86 15.35
CA LYS A 1017 -49.08 -7.46 14.85
C LYS A 1017 -48.44 -7.10 13.49
N ASN A 1018 -49.32 -6.56 12.64
CA ASN A 1018 -49.07 -5.79 11.42
C ASN A 1018 -48.23 -4.51 11.65
N ILE A 1019 -47.29 -4.26 10.73
CA ILE A 1019 -46.81 -2.94 10.34
C ILE A 1019 -47.06 -2.83 8.83
N ALA A 1020 -47.57 -1.68 8.38
CA ALA A 1020 -48.06 -1.46 7.03
C ALA A 1020 -46.96 -1.57 5.94
N GLY A 1021 -47.27 -2.28 4.84
CA GLY A 1021 -46.75 -1.92 3.51
C GLY A 1021 -45.79 -2.87 2.77
N SER A 1022 -45.67 -4.17 3.08
CA SER A 1022 -44.88 -5.10 2.26
C SER A 1022 -45.72 -5.79 1.18
N MET A 1023 -45.26 -5.76 -0.09
CA MET A 1023 -45.86 -6.55 -1.17
C MET A 1023 -45.39 -8.01 -1.05
N GLU A 1024 -46.30 -8.94 -0.74
CA GLU A 1024 -45.95 -10.36 -0.67
C GLU A 1024 -45.73 -10.97 -2.08
N ARG A 1025 -44.72 -11.84 -2.17
CA ARG A 1025 -44.39 -12.67 -3.34
C ARG A 1025 -45.64 -13.45 -3.80
N PRO A 1026 -45.92 -13.57 -5.11
CA PRO A 1026 -47.08 -14.33 -5.59
C PRO A 1026 -47.07 -15.78 -5.08
N GLN A 1027 -48.18 -16.25 -4.50
CA GLN A 1027 -48.30 -17.64 -4.04
C GLN A 1027 -48.15 -18.60 -5.23
N GLY A 1028 -47.07 -19.40 -5.24
CA GLY A 1028 -46.75 -20.37 -6.29
C GLY A 1028 -45.52 -20.06 -7.16
N ALA A 1029 -44.84 -18.92 -6.98
CA ALA A 1029 -43.60 -18.61 -7.69
C ALA A 1029 -42.42 -19.51 -7.20
N PRO A 1030 -41.57 -20.06 -8.09
CA PRO A 1030 -40.41 -20.87 -7.70
C PRO A 1030 -39.48 -20.12 -6.76
N LEU A 1031 -38.96 -20.79 -5.71
CA LEU A 1031 -38.18 -20.21 -4.60
C LEU A 1031 -36.99 -19.30 -4.99
N HIS A 1032 -36.47 -19.40 -6.21
CA HIS A 1032 -35.33 -18.64 -6.76
C HIS A 1032 -35.70 -17.42 -7.63
N LEU A 1033 -36.99 -17.05 -7.75
CA LEU A 1033 -37.45 -15.89 -8.53
C LEU A 1033 -38.14 -14.83 -7.66
N LEU A 1034 -37.89 -13.55 -7.90
CA LEU A 1034 -38.45 -12.41 -7.16
C LEU A 1034 -38.01 -12.36 -5.69
N THR A 1035 -36.71 -12.61 -5.45
CA THR A 1035 -36.10 -12.65 -4.12
C THR A 1035 -35.74 -11.26 -3.59
N ASP A 1036 -35.46 -10.29 -4.47
CA ASP A 1036 -35.06 -8.91 -4.11
C ASP A 1036 -36.16 -7.87 -4.40
N LEU A 1037 -37.43 -8.24 -4.27
CA LEU A 1037 -38.56 -7.35 -4.56
C LEU A 1037 -38.51 -6.02 -3.79
N GLU A 1038 -38.14 -6.05 -2.50
CA GLU A 1038 -38.03 -4.84 -1.67
C GLU A 1038 -36.83 -3.95 -2.05
N PRO A 1039 -35.58 -4.47 -2.15
CA PRO A 1039 -34.43 -3.69 -2.61
C PRO A 1039 -34.61 -3.09 -4.01
N VAL A 1040 -35.12 -3.86 -4.97
CA VAL A 1040 -35.39 -3.37 -6.34
C VAL A 1040 -36.52 -2.35 -6.33
N GLN A 1041 -37.54 -2.50 -5.48
CA GLN A 1041 -38.59 -1.49 -5.33
C GLN A 1041 -38.05 -0.18 -4.71
N GLN A 1042 -37.16 -0.25 -3.73
CA GLN A 1042 -36.51 0.94 -3.15
C GLN A 1042 -35.66 1.66 -4.19
N LEU A 1043 -34.85 0.91 -4.95
CA LEU A 1043 -34.12 1.45 -6.10
C LEU A 1043 -35.05 2.13 -7.09
N LEU A 1044 -36.12 1.46 -7.53
CA LEU A 1044 -37.08 2.02 -8.49
C LEU A 1044 -37.87 3.24 -7.96
N LYS A 1045 -37.93 3.44 -6.63
CA LYS A 1045 -38.53 4.64 -6.02
C LYS A 1045 -37.57 5.85 -6.04
N GLU A 1046 -36.28 5.60 -5.91
CA GLU A 1046 -35.23 6.63 -5.94
C GLU A 1046 -34.90 7.07 -7.38
N LEU A 1047 -35.13 6.19 -8.36
CA LEU A 1047 -34.92 6.51 -9.76
C LEU A 1047 -35.93 7.54 -10.27
N ASP A 1048 -35.44 8.50 -11.05
CA ASP A 1048 -36.25 9.50 -11.71
C ASP A 1048 -37.08 8.90 -12.88
N SER A 1049 -37.99 9.70 -13.43
CA SER A 1049 -38.87 9.24 -14.52
C SER A 1049 -38.14 8.81 -15.78
N ARG A 1050 -36.91 9.31 -16.03
CA ARG A 1050 -36.11 9.05 -17.23
C ARG A 1050 -35.27 7.79 -17.07
N GLN A 1051 -34.70 7.59 -15.89
CA GLN A 1051 -34.00 6.37 -15.48
C GLN A 1051 -34.95 5.15 -15.52
N LEU A 1052 -36.19 5.32 -15.04
CA LEU A 1052 -37.24 4.31 -15.14
C LEU A 1052 -37.65 4.01 -16.60
N GLU A 1053 -37.64 5.02 -17.47
CA GLU A 1053 -37.93 4.84 -18.89
C GLU A 1053 -36.82 4.04 -19.59
N LEU A 1054 -35.56 4.31 -19.27
CA LEU A 1054 -34.40 3.54 -19.76
C LEU A 1054 -34.51 2.05 -19.38
N LEU A 1055 -34.85 1.75 -18.12
CA LEU A 1055 -35.05 0.37 -17.67
C LEU A 1055 -36.22 -0.32 -18.37
N LYS A 1056 -37.32 0.39 -18.65
CA LYS A 1056 -38.46 -0.17 -19.42
C LYS A 1056 -38.08 -0.49 -20.86
N VAL A 1057 -37.31 0.38 -21.52
CA VAL A 1057 -36.83 0.13 -22.88
C VAL A 1057 -35.86 -1.05 -22.92
N LEU A 1058 -35.00 -1.17 -21.91
CA LEU A 1058 -34.14 -2.35 -21.76
C LEU A 1058 -34.98 -3.62 -21.51
N ALA A 1059 -36.06 -3.55 -20.71
CA ALA A 1059 -36.99 -4.66 -20.50
C ALA A 1059 -37.67 -5.11 -21.81
N GLU A 1060 -38.19 -4.17 -22.60
CA GLU A 1060 -38.85 -4.42 -23.89
C GLU A 1060 -37.91 -5.01 -24.95
N SER A 1061 -36.60 -4.88 -24.76
CA SER A 1061 -35.57 -5.32 -25.69
C SER A 1061 -34.75 -6.52 -25.21
N LEU A 1062 -35.35 -7.35 -24.34
CA LEU A 1062 -34.71 -8.55 -23.77
C LEU A 1062 -33.45 -8.24 -22.96
N TRP A 1063 -33.40 -7.07 -22.31
CA TRP A 1063 -32.36 -6.65 -21.36
C TRP A 1063 -30.98 -6.38 -21.97
N GLU A 1064 -30.86 -6.40 -23.31
CA GLU A 1064 -29.61 -6.19 -24.03
C GLU A 1064 -29.84 -5.21 -25.19
N LEU A 1065 -29.22 -4.03 -25.13
CA LEU A 1065 -29.34 -3.05 -26.20
C LEU A 1065 -28.02 -2.34 -26.52
N GLY A 1066 -27.72 -2.22 -27.82
CA GLY A 1066 -26.53 -1.51 -28.30
C GLY A 1066 -26.68 0.01 -28.21
N ASP A 1067 -25.55 0.71 -28.00
CA ASP A 1067 -25.48 2.17 -27.86
C ASP A 1067 -26.12 2.94 -29.02
N GLN A 1068 -26.16 2.36 -30.22
CA GLN A 1068 -26.80 2.95 -31.40
C GLN A 1068 -28.32 2.93 -31.32
N LYS A 1069 -28.92 1.89 -30.72
CA LYS A 1069 -30.36 1.78 -30.55
C LYS A 1069 -30.83 2.51 -29.29
N LEU A 1070 -30.03 2.51 -28.21
CA LEU A 1070 -30.34 3.26 -26.99
C LEU A 1070 -30.32 4.76 -27.25
N SER A 1071 -29.31 5.27 -27.96
CA SER A 1071 -29.30 6.68 -28.41
C SER A 1071 -30.35 6.97 -29.47
N GLY A 1072 -30.91 5.91 -30.05
CA GLY A 1072 -32.13 5.99 -30.83
C GLY A 1072 -33.33 6.36 -29.96
N LEU A 1073 -33.59 5.55 -28.94
CA LEU A 1073 -34.80 5.61 -28.13
C LEU A 1073 -34.79 6.71 -27.06
N PHE A 1074 -33.62 7.05 -26.55
CA PHE A 1074 -33.37 8.19 -25.66
C PHE A 1074 -32.44 9.16 -26.34
N PRO A 1075 -32.99 10.00 -27.21
CA PRO A 1075 -32.19 11.02 -27.82
C PRO A 1075 -31.70 11.96 -26.69
N ASP A 1076 -32.56 12.34 -25.78
CA ASP A 1076 -32.36 13.54 -24.95
C ASP A 1076 -31.43 13.35 -23.73
N LEU A 1077 -30.82 12.17 -23.61
CA LEU A 1077 -30.12 11.71 -22.43
C LEU A 1077 -28.72 11.19 -22.78
N LEU A 1078 -27.73 11.65 -22.02
CA LEU A 1078 -26.41 11.03 -21.96
C LEU A 1078 -26.54 9.65 -21.31
N ILE A 1079 -26.82 8.63 -22.11
CA ILE A 1079 -27.08 7.26 -21.64
C ILE A 1079 -25.96 6.75 -20.71
N ASP A 1080 -24.70 7.08 -20.98
CA ASP A 1080 -23.60 6.69 -20.10
C ASP A 1080 -23.71 7.36 -18.71
N SER A 1081 -24.07 8.64 -18.64
CA SER A 1081 -24.32 9.33 -17.37
C SER A 1081 -25.52 8.75 -16.63
N VAL A 1082 -26.62 8.48 -17.33
CA VAL A 1082 -27.83 7.92 -16.73
C VAL A 1082 -27.60 6.47 -16.26
N VAL A 1083 -26.77 5.72 -16.98
CA VAL A 1083 -26.30 4.39 -16.58
C VAL A 1083 -25.40 4.49 -15.35
N ASP A 1084 -24.49 5.47 -15.29
CA ASP A 1084 -23.64 5.72 -14.12
C ASP A 1084 -24.50 6.11 -12.90
N ASP A 1085 -25.50 6.98 -13.06
CA ASP A 1085 -26.43 7.39 -12.01
C ASP A 1085 -27.27 6.19 -11.51
N ILE A 1086 -27.83 5.39 -12.44
CA ILE A 1086 -28.55 4.15 -12.08
C ILE A 1086 -27.60 3.18 -11.36
N ASN A 1087 -26.37 3.06 -11.83
CA ASN A 1087 -25.40 2.16 -11.26
C ASN A 1087 -24.96 2.60 -9.86
N GLU A 1088 -24.81 3.90 -9.61
CA GLU A 1088 -24.51 4.47 -8.29
C GLU A 1088 -25.61 4.14 -7.29
N VAL A 1089 -26.87 4.38 -7.66
CA VAL A 1089 -28.04 3.98 -6.87
C VAL A 1089 -28.09 2.44 -6.71
N SER A 1090 -27.78 1.68 -7.75
CA SER A 1090 -27.76 0.21 -7.67
C SER A 1090 -26.68 -0.34 -6.75
N LEU A 1091 -25.51 0.30 -6.68
CA LEU A 1091 -24.46 -0.09 -5.73
C LEU A 1091 -24.93 0.16 -4.29
N GLN A 1092 -25.69 1.23 -4.05
CA GLN A 1092 -26.25 1.55 -2.73
C GLN A 1092 -27.31 0.53 -2.28
N TYR A 1093 -28.26 0.16 -3.14
CA TYR A 1093 -29.39 -0.70 -2.77
C TYR A 1093 -29.17 -2.19 -3.07
N LEU A 1094 -28.64 -2.52 -4.25
CA LEU A 1094 -28.42 -3.89 -4.72
C LEU A 1094 -26.99 -4.39 -4.46
N GLY A 1095 -26.01 -3.50 -4.33
CA GLY A 1095 -24.61 -3.88 -4.06
C GLY A 1095 -23.82 -4.42 -5.26
N ASP A 1096 -24.39 -4.33 -6.47
CA ASP A 1096 -23.72 -4.59 -7.75
C ASP A 1096 -24.23 -3.62 -8.81
N LEU A 1097 -23.50 -3.52 -9.92
CA LEU A 1097 -23.87 -2.75 -11.09
C LEU A 1097 -25.11 -3.36 -11.73
N LEU A 1098 -26.21 -2.62 -11.79
CA LEU A 1098 -27.43 -3.05 -12.46
C LEU A 1098 -27.28 -3.10 -13.99
N ILE A 1099 -26.46 -2.22 -14.57
CA ILE A 1099 -26.23 -2.15 -16.02
C ILE A 1099 -24.74 -2.27 -16.31
N ALA A 1100 -24.34 -3.39 -16.92
CA ALA A 1100 -22.98 -3.64 -17.36
C ALA A 1100 -22.73 -3.10 -18.78
N VAL A 1101 -21.52 -2.59 -19.01
CA VAL A 1101 -21.05 -2.12 -20.33
C VAL A 1101 -20.09 -3.15 -20.92
N GLU A 1102 -20.50 -3.83 -21.99
CA GLU A 1102 -19.65 -4.77 -22.73
C GLU A 1102 -19.49 -4.30 -24.18
N GLY A 1103 -18.31 -3.76 -24.52
CA GLY A 1103 -18.06 -3.18 -25.84
C GLY A 1103 -18.93 -1.96 -26.11
N SER A 1104 -19.88 -2.06 -27.04
CA SER A 1104 -20.86 -1.00 -27.37
C SER A 1104 -22.31 -1.40 -27.00
N GLN A 1105 -22.46 -2.32 -26.05
CA GLN A 1105 -23.74 -2.84 -25.58
C GLN A 1105 -23.91 -2.57 -24.09
N LYS A 1106 -25.14 -2.21 -23.71
CA LYS A 1106 -25.57 -2.10 -22.32
C LYS A 1106 -26.45 -3.29 -22.01
N ILE A 1107 -26.09 -4.01 -20.95
CA ILE A 1107 -26.70 -5.28 -20.57
C ILE A 1107 -27.14 -5.15 -19.12
N VAL A 1108 -28.43 -5.35 -18.86
CA VAL A 1108 -28.93 -5.36 -17.48
C VAL A 1108 -28.48 -6.66 -16.81
N ALA A 1109 -27.96 -6.55 -15.59
CA ALA A 1109 -27.49 -7.66 -14.78
C ALA A 1109 -28.57 -8.74 -14.69
N ASP A 1110 -28.18 -9.96 -15.08
CA ASP A 1110 -29.09 -11.09 -15.24
C ASP A 1110 -29.87 -11.40 -13.95
N ASP A 1111 -29.22 -11.19 -12.81
CA ASP A 1111 -29.77 -11.45 -11.50
C ASP A 1111 -31.05 -10.67 -11.26
N PHE A 1112 -31.14 -9.37 -11.61
CA PHE A 1112 -32.29 -8.52 -11.23
C PHE A 1112 -33.38 -8.40 -12.30
N ARG A 1113 -33.29 -9.18 -13.39
CA ARG A 1113 -34.21 -9.05 -14.54
C ARG A 1113 -35.64 -9.44 -14.18
N ASP A 1114 -35.83 -10.45 -13.35
CA ASP A 1114 -37.13 -10.97 -12.96
C ASP A 1114 -37.88 -10.02 -12.02
N GLU A 1115 -37.23 -9.40 -11.03
CA GLU A 1115 -37.88 -8.35 -10.22
C GLU A 1115 -38.21 -7.12 -11.04
N LEU A 1116 -37.32 -6.71 -11.95
CA LEU A 1116 -37.60 -5.59 -12.85
C LEU A 1116 -38.78 -5.91 -13.77
N GLU A 1117 -38.86 -7.13 -14.33
CA GLU A 1117 -39.97 -7.59 -15.16
C GLU A 1117 -41.29 -7.61 -14.39
N TYR A 1118 -41.24 -7.93 -13.09
CA TYR A 1118 -42.41 -7.94 -12.22
C TYR A 1118 -42.85 -6.55 -11.75
N LEU A 1119 -41.91 -5.66 -11.40
CA LEU A 1119 -42.16 -4.36 -10.79
C LEU A 1119 -42.40 -3.23 -11.80
N LEU A 1120 -41.67 -3.19 -12.92
CA LEU A 1120 -41.78 -2.12 -13.92
C LEU A 1120 -43.20 -1.94 -14.50
N PRO A 1121 -43.98 -3.01 -14.76
CA PRO A 1121 -45.37 -2.88 -15.21
C PRO A 1121 -46.35 -2.41 -14.11
N ARG A 1122 -45.99 -2.58 -12.83
CA ARG A 1122 -46.87 -2.33 -11.67
C ARG A 1122 -46.70 -0.93 -11.07
N LEU A 1123 -45.55 -0.30 -11.29
CA LEU A 1123 -45.28 1.11 -10.94
C LEU A 1123 -46.31 2.08 -11.54
N GLY A 1124 -46.91 1.76 -12.69
CA GLY A 1124 -47.94 2.57 -13.34
C GLY A 1124 -49.33 2.49 -12.69
N LYS A 1125 -49.60 1.51 -11.82
CA LYS A 1125 -50.91 1.31 -11.17
C LYS A 1125 -50.98 1.80 -9.72
N ALA A 1126 -49.84 2.07 -9.08
CA ALA A 1126 -49.77 2.52 -7.68
C ALA A 1126 -49.91 4.04 -7.48
N LYS A 1127 -50.04 4.84 -8.57
CA LYS A 1127 -50.12 6.31 -8.51
C LYS A 1127 -51.56 6.87 -8.46
N SER A 1128 -52.49 6.12 -7.88
CA SER A 1128 -53.85 6.62 -7.61
C SER A 1128 -54.39 6.01 -6.34
N LEU A 1129 -53.87 6.44 -5.19
CA LEU A 1129 -54.57 6.56 -3.91
C LEU A 1129 -53.58 7.16 -2.89
N GLU A 1130 -54.08 8.08 -2.08
CA GLU A 1130 -53.43 8.76 -0.94
C GLU A 1130 -52.52 9.95 -1.28
N SER A 1131 -53.17 11.05 -1.66
CA SER A 1131 -52.75 12.39 -1.23
C SER A 1131 -53.29 12.64 0.18
N GLU A 1132 -52.44 12.52 1.20
CA GLU A 1132 -52.67 13.21 2.48
C GLU A 1132 -52.24 14.68 2.35
N PRO A 1133 -52.88 15.60 3.08
CA PRO A 1133 -52.77 17.04 2.81
C PRO A 1133 -51.37 17.58 3.16
N PRO A 1134 -50.90 18.64 2.49
CA PRO A 1134 -49.70 19.33 2.92
C PRO A 1134 -49.98 19.98 4.29
N CYS A 1135 -49.22 19.58 5.31
CA CYS A 1135 -49.12 20.34 6.55
C CYS A 1135 -48.71 21.78 6.22
N GLN A 1136 -49.36 22.73 6.87
CA GLN A 1136 -49.23 24.17 6.65
C GLN A 1136 -47.75 24.59 6.57
N ALA A 1137 -47.38 25.30 5.49
CA ALA A 1137 -46.08 25.94 5.36
C ALA A 1137 -45.91 26.95 6.50
N LEU A 1138 -45.04 26.61 7.45
CA LEU A 1138 -44.50 27.55 8.43
C LEU A 1138 -43.47 28.39 7.69
N ASP A 1139 -43.59 29.72 7.77
CA ASP A 1139 -42.68 30.69 7.17
C ASP A 1139 -41.30 30.59 7.86
N LEU A 1140 -40.48 29.63 7.42
CA LEU A 1140 -39.16 29.27 7.93
C LEU A 1140 -38.13 29.45 6.79
N PRO A 1141 -36.96 30.06 7.05
CA PRO A 1141 -35.87 30.11 6.09
C PRO A 1141 -35.41 28.70 5.66
N GLU A 1142 -34.85 28.57 4.45
CA GLU A 1142 -34.40 27.29 3.86
C GLU A 1142 -33.43 26.52 4.78
N GLU A 1143 -32.55 27.23 5.49
CA GLU A 1143 -31.62 26.68 6.48
C GLU A 1143 -32.34 26.00 7.67
N TRP A 1144 -33.47 26.56 8.11
CA TRP A 1144 -34.28 26.02 9.22
C TRP A 1144 -35.24 24.91 8.78
N GLU A 1145 -35.69 24.90 7.52
CA GLU A 1145 -36.40 23.75 6.94
C GLU A 1145 -35.47 22.53 6.83
N THR A 1146 -34.24 22.75 6.37
CA THR A 1146 -33.21 21.71 6.25
C THR A 1146 -32.80 21.18 7.63
N PHE A 1147 -32.64 22.06 8.62
CA PHE A 1147 -32.45 21.69 10.01
C PHE A 1147 -33.61 20.83 10.53
N ARG A 1148 -34.87 21.25 10.32
CA ARG A 1148 -36.05 20.48 10.76
C ARG A 1148 -36.11 19.07 10.16
N THR A 1149 -35.73 18.90 8.89
CA THR A 1149 -35.73 17.58 8.24
C THR A 1149 -34.59 16.68 8.71
N ASN A 1150 -33.48 17.26 9.20
CA ASN A 1150 -32.27 16.54 9.60
C ASN A 1150 -32.23 16.19 11.10
N ILE A 1151 -33.15 16.74 11.90
CA ILE A 1151 -33.26 16.42 13.34
C ILE A 1151 -34.02 15.11 13.55
N SER A 1152 -33.49 14.25 14.42
CA SER A 1152 -34.14 13.00 14.81
C SER A 1152 -35.36 13.22 15.72
N ILE A 1153 -36.25 12.23 15.79
CA ILE A 1153 -37.48 12.26 16.62
C ILE A 1153 -37.18 12.61 18.09
N PHE A 1154 -36.06 12.12 18.62
CA PHE A 1154 -35.66 12.33 20.01
C PHE A 1154 -35.06 13.71 20.29
N GLN A 1155 -34.31 14.24 19.33
CA GLN A 1155 -33.81 15.62 19.37
C GLN A 1155 -34.96 16.63 19.24
N HIS A 1156 -36.00 16.30 18.43
CA HIS A 1156 -37.24 17.09 18.36
C HIS A 1156 -37.99 17.10 19.70
N GLN A 1157 -38.13 15.94 20.35
CA GLN A 1157 -38.71 15.84 21.69
C GLN A 1157 -37.92 16.62 22.76
N ALA A 1158 -36.59 16.61 22.67
CA ALA A 1158 -35.74 17.41 23.55
C ALA A 1158 -35.93 18.92 23.32
N LEU A 1159 -35.95 19.38 22.06
CA LEU A 1159 -36.24 20.78 21.70
C LEU A 1159 -37.64 21.23 22.14
N ALA A 1160 -38.64 20.34 22.04
CA ALA A 1160 -40.00 20.61 22.52
C ALA A 1160 -40.04 20.78 24.05
N ALA A 1161 -39.22 20.02 24.80
CA ALA A 1161 -39.13 20.14 26.26
C ALA A 1161 -38.61 21.52 26.72
N PHE A 1162 -37.72 22.16 25.95
CA PHE A 1162 -37.25 23.53 26.22
C PHE A 1162 -38.35 24.60 26.01
N SER A 1163 -39.42 24.29 25.28
CA SER A 1163 -40.46 25.27 24.93
C SER A 1163 -41.71 25.23 25.84
N GLN A 1164 -41.90 24.18 26.66
CA GLN A 1164 -43.21 23.88 27.26
C GLN A 1164 -43.29 23.82 28.80
N GLU A 1165 -42.24 23.52 29.59
CA GLU A 1165 -42.44 23.17 31.02
C GLU A 1165 -41.37 23.65 32.04
N ALA A 1166 -41.76 23.64 33.33
CA ALA A 1166 -41.03 24.21 34.47
C ALA A 1166 -39.95 23.30 35.11
N ASP A 1167 -39.77 22.06 34.66
CA ASP A 1167 -38.72 21.14 35.16
C ASP A 1167 -37.97 20.46 34.00
N LEU A 1168 -37.15 21.27 33.34
CA LEU A 1168 -36.40 20.96 32.11
C LEU A 1168 -35.42 19.79 32.27
N ILE A 1169 -34.70 19.73 33.39
CA ILE A 1169 -33.61 18.76 33.61
C ILE A 1169 -34.18 17.34 33.75
N ALA A 1170 -35.27 17.16 34.49
CA ALA A 1170 -35.88 15.85 34.67
C ALA A 1170 -36.42 15.26 33.35
N ARG A 1171 -36.92 16.11 32.45
CA ARG A 1171 -37.47 15.67 31.16
C ARG A 1171 -36.38 15.34 30.15
N ILE A 1172 -35.33 16.17 30.05
CA ILE A 1172 -34.18 15.88 29.19
C ILE A 1172 -33.48 14.59 29.64
N ASN A 1173 -33.32 14.39 30.96
CA ASN A 1173 -32.75 13.14 31.49
C ASN A 1173 -33.58 11.92 31.08
N LYS A 1174 -34.91 12.01 31.17
CA LYS A 1174 -35.80 10.91 30.76
C LYS A 1174 -35.74 10.63 29.26
N ILE A 1175 -35.72 11.67 28.42
CA ILE A 1175 -35.62 11.52 26.96
C ILE A 1175 -34.25 10.92 26.60
N ALA A 1176 -33.17 11.39 27.23
CA ALA A 1176 -31.83 10.86 27.03
C ALA A 1176 -31.73 9.39 27.45
N GLU A 1177 -32.33 9.01 28.59
CA GLU A 1177 -32.45 7.60 29.03
C GLU A 1177 -33.22 6.74 28.01
N GLU A 1178 -34.34 7.22 27.45
CA GLU A 1178 -35.13 6.53 26.43
C GLU A 1178 -34.35 6.33 25.11
N CYS A 1179 -33.36 7.20 24.84
CA CYS A 1179 -32.50 7.14 23.64
C CYS A 1179 -31.16 6.44 23.88
N LEU A 1180 -30.90 5.98 25.11
CA LEU A 1180 -29.60 5.47 25.55
C LEU A 1180 -28.44 6.47 25.31
N MET A 1181 -28.75 7.77 25.32
CA MET A 1181 -27.79 8.87 25.18
C MET A 1181 -27.64 9.63 26.51
N MET A 1182 -26.56 10.39 26.66
CA MET A 1182 -26.47 11.34 27.77
C MET A 1182 -27.24 12.62 27.48
N PRO A 1183 -27.79 13.29 28.49
CA PRO A 1183 -28.39 14.63 28.35
C PRO A 1183 -27.47 15.60 27.62
N GLU A 1184 -26.18 15.60 27.97
CA GLU A 1184 -25.17 16.47 27.37
C GLU A 1184 -24.89 16.06 25.92
N MET A 1185 -24.78 14.76 25.62
CA MET A 1185 -24.61 14.25 24.25
C MET A 1185 -25.83 14.51 23.37
N LEU A 1186 -27.03 14.48 23.94
CA LEU A 1186 -28.28 14.80 23.23
C LEU A 1186 -28.30 16.29 22.89
N ILE A 1187 -27.89 17.15 23.81
CA ILE A 1187 -27.75 18.60 23.58
C ILE A 1187 -26.63 18.90 22.57
N ASP A 1188 -25.47 18.25 22.69
CA ASP A 1188 -24.35 18.41 21.76
C ASP A 1188 -24.73 17.92 20.36
N SER A 1189 -25.46 16.81 20.23
CA SER A 1189 -25.95 16.33 18.93
C SER A 1189 -26.93 17.30 18.28
N ILE A 1190 -27.73 18.03 19.07
CA ILE A 1190 -28.64 19.07 18.58
C ILE A 1190 -27.81 20.27 18.09
N ASN A 1191 -26.79 20.66 18.84
CA ASN A 1191 -25.89 21.76 18.49
C ASN A 1191 -25.00 21.42 17.29
N GLU A 1192 -24.57 20.18 17.11
CA GLU A 1192 -23.82 19.71 15.93
C GLU A 1192 -24.69 19.80 14.67
N VAL A 1193 -25.93 19.28 14.72
CA VAL A 1193 -26.88 19.39 13.59
C VAL A 1193 -27.23 20.86 13.31
N ALA A 1194 -27.30 21.71 14.33
CA ALA A 1194 -27.52 23.15 14.16
C ALA A 1194 -26.30 23.85 13.55
N LEU A 1195 -25.08 23.48 13.94
CA LEU A 1195 -23.85 24.04 13.40
C LEU A 1195 -23.65 23.66 11.93
N GLU A 1196 -24.05 22.45 11.53
CA GLU A 1196 -23.96 21.99 10.13
C GLU A 1196 -24.98 22.66 9.20
N ASN A 1197 -26.20 22.95 9.69
CA ASN A 1197 -27.30 23.45 8.85
C ASN A 1197 -27.53 24.97 8.99
N ILE A 1198 -27.41 25.52 10.19
CA ILE A 1198 -27.68 26.93 10.52
C ILE A 1198 -26.36 27.72 10.75
N GLY A 1199 -25.26 27.02 11.04
CA GLY A 1199 -23.96 27.64 11.26
C GLY A 1199 -23.74 28.22 12.65
N ASP A 1200 -24.65 27.95 13.60
CA ASP A 1200 -24.56 28.46 14.98
C ASP A 1200 -25.08 27.45 16.04
N ILE A 1201 -24.65 27.64 17.28
CA ILE A 1201 -25.04 26.84 18.45
C ILE A 1201 -26.35 27.39 19.01
N ILE A 1202 -27.39 26.55 19.08
CA ILE A 1202 -28.73 26.98 19.48
C ILE A 1202 -29.02 26.81 20.97
N ILE A 1203 -28.38 25.84 21.63
CA ILE A 1203 -28.48 25.60 23.08
C ILE A 1203 -27.17 25.98 23.76
N ASN A 1204 -27.22 26.95 24.66
CA ASN A 1204 -26.07 27.33 25.46
C ASN A 1204 -25.88 26.35 26.62
N VAL A 1205 -24.71 25.69 26.64
CA VAL A 1205 -24.31 24.70 27.65
C VAL A 1205 -23.57 25.35 28.82
N GLU A 1206 -23.20 26.63 28.72
CA GLU A 1206 -22.53 27.39 29.79
C GLU A 1206 -23.51 27.89 30.88
N SER A 1207 -24.82 27.85 30.61
CA SER A 1207 -25.87 28.13 31.60
C SER A 1207 -26.39 26.83 32.23
N PHE A 1208 -26.60 26.83 33.55
CA PHE A 1208 -27.26 25.73 34.26
C PHE A 1208 -28.53 26.23 34.97
N PRO A 1209 -29.73 25.77 34.58
CA PRO A 1209 -30.03 24.79 33.53
C PRO A 1209 -29.69 25.30 32.11
N PRO A 1210 -29.37 24.39 31.16
CA PRO A 1210 -29.10 24.76 29.76
C PRO A 1210 -30.28 25.53 29.19
N ALA A 1211 -30.00 26.56 28.39
CA ALA A 1211 -31.03 27.45 27.86
C ALA A 1211 -30.84 27.67 26.36
N ILE A 1212 -31.96 27.78 25.63
CA ILE A 1212 -31.94 28.19 24.23
C ILE A 1212 -31.57 29.68 24.17
N ASN A 1213 -30.63 30.03 23.30
CA ASN A 1213 -30.24 31.41 23.02
C ASN A 1213 -31.46 32.25 22.62
N GLU A 1214 -31.61 33.44 23.20
CA GLU A 1214 -32.81 34.28 23.05
C GLU A 1214 -33.16 34.59 21.59
N GLU A 1215 -32.15 34.66 20.71
CA GLU A 1215 -32.28 34.92 19.26
C GLU A 1215 -32.98 33.78 18.49
N TYR A 1216 -32.97 32.56 19.02
CA TYR A 1216 -33.48 31.35 18.34
C TYR A 1216 -34.75 30.76 18.96
N GLN A 1217 -35.24 31.33 20.07
CA GLN A 1217 -36.41 30.81 20.79
C GLN A 1217 -37.72 30.85 19.97
N GLU A 1218 -37.93 31.89 19.16
CA GLU A 1218 -39.13 31.98 18.31
C GLU A 1218 -39.12 30.95 17.17
N TRP A 1219 -37.93 30.64 16.63
CA TRP A 1219 -37.76 29.66 15.56
C TRP A 1219 -37.94 28.23 16.07
N ILE A 1220 -37.39 27.92 17.24
CA ILE A 1220 -37.58 26.60 17.87
C ILE A 1220 -39.04 26.38 18.27
N LYS A 1221 -39.76 27.41 18.73
CA LYS A 1221 -41.21 27.34 18.95
C LYS A 1221 -42.01 27.03 17.69
N LYS A 1222 -41.61 27.58 16.53
CA LYS A 1222 -42.26 27.28 15.24
C LYS A 1222 -41.97 25.86 14.74
N ILE A 1223 -40.80 25.30 15.06
CA ILE A 1223 -40.39 23.95 14.63
C ILE A 1223 -40.99 22.85 15.54
N THR A 1224 -41.25 23.19 16.80
CA THR A 1224 -41.77 22.28 17.84
C THR A 1224 -43.29 22.39 18.05
N ALA A 1225 -43.94 23.38 17.42
CA ALA A 1225 -45.40 23.47 17.28
C ALA A 1225 -45.90 22.58 16.14
#